data_AF-A0A6I4NJQ9-F1
#
_entry.id   AF-A0A6I4NJQ9-F1
#
_cell.length_a   1.000
_cell.length_b   1.000
_cell.length_c   1.000
_cell.angle_alpha   90.00
_cell.angle_beta   90.00
_cell.angle_gamma   90.00
#
_symmetry.space_group_name_H-M   'P 1'
#
loop_
_entity.id
_entity.type
_entity.pdbx_description
1 polymer ?
#
loop_
_entity_poly.entity_id
_entity_poly.type
_entity_poly.pdbx_seq_one_letter_code
_entity_poly.pdbx_strand_id
1 'polypeptide(L)'
;MATKLSNITGNYHSYVADQVLTHFQLNETIDYFDDQNRLNRIFLTGTGIVCGFQVSANPGYTTVTITQGTGITTDGDLIKLKNESSTPELAEEIKQKLFSIDFSKTEYKSFRLFDNDKANYPPFKDTNNEIVPMWELLTKETSLDSNEFLLTNFVNLKDHVVVLYLENYTKDASLCDEIGCANKGGEENFNLRVLVVSQANANLIIGKNGFPERDSLYNKYDIFQEYSLLDELGVKKVIPTFNSTSTPNQIKQLFYAVVNDPSFRIDLSENITTILSAFGYTTQLTAINTRINDLFTINQANIPTDIHYRYDLLKDIVATYKELKDLFIQIKSECNPPIGSFPKHLFLGIVEDNNRFKNYRHQFYKAPILDQNKTFSNFDSLVRRLKSILDNFQVKSNTIKITPSKTTGKLGAKSVPYYYNVDDNLLHAWDFEKSSLYIHQTNFSYHTANLANNNYIKAPLGYCTDDCDFYRIEGYLNNNADSVKTFLETKRKEHGLDFDFYILDIVENAADLKILFNTNYSFEHKAGVKKGGTLLLLKSGETFITDFAIDGKINPESGLGCCTIIQCTYPWISSLKYINNLSRSLNGTPSKTTAMPTHYVLNVRTYSINGVKIITNPVIIRIPLKTIFLRRLHVVMETLNTEFPTGLLFDFIEEEKKVKIMKLDKDKFEFEIQDITQNLKSPVYKFTETGITRNGKIYLTKGISCSIINAHNQDAYRKIHSSYDPINKDDDYGAFNEDWRKWEVLRNKLRKHPLISMYKRYIRTLNDFENIPANQQGTNVLSVLHSIKRDIINADPRLGINTKTQTTTFYIGGDWTNGNWVNSTMAKHYLENMNKSNDEIVQFMKLRQKLHNEVKTSKFIIHIESTLNINLNLLIGVFNQYNAQAEFYLQKPTAAADTDNFIVIT
;
A
#
# COMPACT_ATOMS: atom_id res chain seq x y z
N MET A 1 51.42 -41.38 11.87
CA MET A 1 50.23 -41.83 11.11
C MET A 1 50.12 -41.03 9.81
N ALA A 2 50.12 -41.68 8.65
CA ALA A 2 49.87 -41.02 7.36
C ALA A 2 48.37 -41.07 7.04
N THR A 3 47.81 -39.97 6.55
CA THR A 3 46.45 -39.96 5.97
C THR A 3 46.45 -40.78 4.70
N LYS A 4 45.49 -41.70 4.56
CA LYS A 4 45.50 -42.64 3.43
C LYS A 4 45.29 -41.91 2.11
N LEU A 5 44.41 -40.90 2.08
CA LEU A 5 44.12 -40.15 0.85
C LEU A 5 45.17 -39.08 0.51
N SER A 6 46.29 -39.01 1.23
CA SER A 6 47.40 -38.11 0.82
C SER A 6 48.02 -38.52 -0.51
N ASN A 7 47.98 -39.82 -0.83
CA ASN A 7 48.33 -40.39 -2.12
C ASN A 7 47.30 -41.48 -2.45
N ILE A 8 46.89 -41.59 -3.71
CA ILE A 8 45.95 -42.64 -4.16
C ILE A 8 46.62 -43.60 -5.12
N THR A 9 46.21 -44.86 -5.07
CA THR A 9 46.66 -45.92 -5.96
C THR A 9 45.99 -45.77 -7.33
N GLY A 10 46.78 -45.63 -8.40
CA GLY A 10 46.26 -45.32 -9.75
C GLY A 10 45.84 -46.54 -10.58
N ASN A 11 46.41 -47.71 -10.31
CA ASN A 11 46.19 -48.94 -11.05
C ASN A 11 46.36 -50.16 -10.13
N TYR A 12 45.84 -51.31 -10.56
CA TYR A 12 46.12 -52.61 -9.93
C TYR A 12 46.38 -53.67 -11.00
N HIS A 13 47.11 -54.73 -10.65
CA HIS A 13 47.42 -55.82 -11.57
C HIS A 13 46.31 -56.89 -11.57
N SER A 14 45.91 -57.37 -12.75
CA SER A 14 45.03 -58.55 -12.87
C SER A 14 45.79 -59.84 -12.59
N TYR A 15 45.17 -60.78 -11.88
CA TYR A 15 45.74 -62.10 -11.60
C TYR A 15 45.70 -63.01 -12.83
N VAL A 16 46.82 -63.69 -13.14
CA VAL A 16 46.90 -64.70 -14.22
C VAL A 16 47.24 -66.09 -13.68
N ALA A 17 46.90 -67.13 -14.45
CA ALA A 17 47.19 -68.51 -14.08
C ALA A 17 48.70 -68.74 -13.86
N ASP A 18 49.02 -69.57 -12.87
CA ASP A 18 50.39 -69.95 -12.47
C ASP A 18 51.28 -68.76 -12.03
N GLN A 19 50.70 -67.59 -11.75
CA GLN A 19 51.42 -66.41 -11.26
C GLN A 19 51.81 -66.57 -9.78
N VAL A 20 53.07 -66.26 -9.47
CA VAL A 20 53.53 -66.09 -8.08
C VAL A 20 53.27 -64.64 -7.65
N LEU A 21 52.42 -64.44 -6.64
CA LEU A 21 52.03 -63.11 -6.15
C LEU A 21 52.98 -62.58 -5.09
N THR A 22 53.35 -61.31 -5.20
CA THR A 22 54.10 -60.58 -4.18
C THR A 22 53.17 -59.85 -3.22
N HIS A 23 53.65 -59.54 -2.00
CA HIS A 23 52.87 -58.75 -1.05
C HIS A 23 52.50 -57.35 -1.60
N PHE A 24 53.37 -56.74 -2.41
CA PHE A 24 53.07 -55.49 -3.10
C PHE A 24 51.85 -55.63 -4.03
N GLN A 25 51.75 -56.68 -4.82
CA GLN A 25 50.63 -56.91 -5.74
C GLN A 25 49.30 -57.18 -5.01
N LEU A 26 49.37 -57.88 -3.87
CA LEU A 26 48.18 -58.13 -3.03
C LEU A 26 47.71 -56.86 -2.32
N ASN A 27 48.63 -56.11 -1.71
CA ASN A 27 48.32 -54.88 -1.00
C ASN A 27 47.87 -53.78 -1.97
N GLU A 28 48.50 -53.64 -3.14
CA GLU A 28 48.07 -52.69 -4.19
C GLU A 28 46.60 -52.89 -4.57
N THR A 29 46.13 -54.14 -4.66
CA THR A 29 44.72 -54.42 -4.95
C THR A 29 43.81 -53.92 -3.83
N ILE A 30 44.18 -54.15 -2.56
CA ILE A 30 43.41 -53.70 -1.40
C ILE A 30 43.41 -52.17 -1.32
N ASP A 31 44.58 -51.55 -1.49
CA ASP A 31 44.76 -50.11 -1.42
C ASP A 31 43.95 -49.41 -2.52
N TYR A 32 43.99 -49.92 -3.76
CA TYR A 32 43.17 -49.39 -4.86
C TYR A 32 41.68 -49.38 -4.52
N PHE A 33 41.13 -50.49 -4.01
CA PHE A 33 39.71 -50.55 -3.65
C PHE A 33 39.36 -49.76 -2.38
N ASP A 34 40.25 -49.68 -1.39
CA ASP A 34 40.05 -48.83 -0.20
C ASP A 34 40.03 -47.35 -0.59
N ASP A 35 40.95 -46.92 -1.46
CA ASP A 35 41.00 -45.57 -2.01
C ASP A 35 39.69 -45.24 -2.75
N GLN A 36 39.26 -46.08 -3.69
CA GLN A 36 38.00 -45.87 -4.40
C GLN A 36 36.80 -45.80 -3.46
N ASN A 37 36.75 -46.64 -2.42
CA ASN A 37 35.67 -46.62 -1.44
C ASN A 37 35.67 -45.35 -0.58
N ARG A 38 36.84 -44.86 -0.18
CA ARG A 38 36.99 -43.59 0.57
C ARG A 38 36.59 -42.40 -0.28
N LEU A 39 37.05 -42.33 -1.53
CA LEU A 39 36.68 -41.31 -2.50
C LEU A 39 35.15 -41.30 -2.71
N ASN A 40 34.53 -42.46 -2.91
CA ASN A 40 33.08 -42.57 -3.05
C ASN A 40 32.31 -41.98 -1.85
N ARG A 41 32.73 -42.27 -0.62
CA ARG A 41 32.07 -41.70 0.58
C ARG A 41 32.20 -40.19 0.64
N ILE A 42 33.41 -39.66 0.47
CA ILE A 42 33.66 -38.22 0.61
C ILE A 42 32.94 -37.43 -0.48
N PHE A 43 33.15 -37.81 -1.75
CA PHE A 43 32.77 -36.98 -2.89
C PHE A 43 31.36 -37.24 -3.41
N LEU A 44 30.72 -38.36 -3.04
CA LEU A 44 29.32 -38.66 -3.41
C LEU A 44 28.35 -38.57 -2.23
N THR A 45 28.83 -38.65 -0.99
CA THR A 45 28.00 -38.52 0.22
C THR A 45 28.33 -37.24 0.98
N GLY A 46 29.56 -37.10 1.47
CA GLY A 46 29.99 -35.96 2.28
C GLY A 46 30.76 -36.39 3.53
N THR A 47 31.10 -35.43 4.38
CA THR A 47 31.93 -35.64 5.58
C THR A 47 31.26 -35.04 6.83
N GLY A 48 31.74 -35.44 8.01
CA GLY A 48 31.22 -35.05 9.31
C GLY A 48 30.14 -36.00 9.84
N ILE A 49 29.30 -35.53 10.76
CA ILE A 49 28.32 -36.37 11.46
C ILE A 49 27.00 -36.42 10.67
N VAL A 50 26.67 -37.59 10.10
CA VAL A 50 25.43 -37.83 9.35
C VAL A 50 24.22 -37.88 10.30
N CYS A 51 24.32 -38.66 11.38
CA CYS A 51 23.26 -38.82 12.38
C CYS A 51 23.80 -39.36 13.70
N GLY A 52 23.04 -39.19 14.80
CA GLY A 52 23.38 -39.79 16.10
C GLY A 52 24.58 -39.14 16.78
N PHE A 53 25.35 -39.92 17.56
CA PHE A 53 26.48 -39.42 18.36
C PHE A 53 26.09 -38.23 19.26
N GLN A 54 24.91 -38.31 19.87
CA GLN A 54 24.46 -37.31 20.83
C GLN A 54 25.09 -37.62 22.18
N VAL A 55 25.71 -36.60 22.76
CA VAL A 55 26.36 -36.67 24.07
C VAL A 55 25.40 -36.18 25.15
N SER A 56 25.36 -36.87 26.28
CA SER A 56 24.64 -36.45 27.48
C SER A 56 25.32 -37.01 28.72
N ALA A 57 25.29 -36.30 29.83
CA ALA A 57 25.72 -36.81 31.14
C ALA A 57 24.53 -36.92 32.10
N ASN A 58 24.63 -37.83 33.06
CA ASN A 58 23.65 -37.92 34.14
C ASN A 58 23.88 -36.82 35.20
N PRO A 59 22.85 -36.46 36.00
CA PRO A 59 23.03 -35.57 37.14
C PRO A 59 24.11 -36.12 38.09
N GLY A 60 25.19 -35.37 38.30
CA GLY A 60 26.35 -35.79 39.09
C GLY A 60 27.55 -36.30 38.28
N TYR A 61 27.46 -36.33 36.94
CA TYR A 61 28.56 -36.67 36.02
C TYR A 61 29.25 -38.01 36.34
N THR A 62 28.51 -38.98 36.85
CA THR A 62 29.03 -40.34 37.09
C THR A 62 29.03 -41.18 35.81
N THR A 63 28.29 -40.75 34.79
CA THR A 63 28.20 -41.43 33.50
C THR A 63 28.03 -40.43 32.36
N VAL A 64 28.88 -40.53 31.35
CA VAL A 64 28.69 -39.89 30.05
C VAL A 64 28.12 -40.92 29.09
N THR A 65 27.07 -40.56 28.38
CA THR A 65 26.38 -41.40 27.40
C THR A 65 26.55 -40.83 26.01
N ILE A 66 26.89 -41.68 25.05
CA ILE A 66 26.92 -41.33 23.62
C ILE A 66 25.98 -42.26 22.87
N THR A 67 25.04 -41.70 22.12
CA THR A 67 24.14 -42.51 21.27
C THR A 67 24.89 -43.08 20.06
N GLN A 68 24.43 -44.23 19.55
CA GLN A 68 24.92 -44.75 18.29
C GLN A 68 24.67 -43.73 17.17
N GLY A 69 25.55 -43.70 16.18
CA GLY A 69 25.51 -42.72 15.11
C GLY A 69 26.28 -43.18 13.89
N THR A 70 26.41 -42.28 12.93
CA THR A 70 27.20 -42.47 11.71
C THR A 70 27.94 -41.18 11.41
N GLY A 71 29.24 -41.27 11.18
CA GLY A 71 30.05 -40.14 10.76
C GLY A 71 31.11 -40.55 9.76
N ILE A 72 31.58 -39.61 8.96
CA ILE A 72 32.58 -39.82 7.92
C ILE A 72 33.69 -38.80 8.13
N THR A 73 34.94 -39.23 8.26
CA THR A 73 36.08 -38.30 8.39
C THR A 73 36.50 -37.72 7.04
N THR A 74 37.33 -36.68 7.02
CA THR A 74 37.87 -36.15 5.76
C THR A 74 38.91 -37.06 5.08
N ASP A 75 39.36 -38.14 5.74
CA ASP A 75 40.16 -39.22 5.13
C ASP A 75 39.27 -40.41 4.66
N GLY A 76 37.94 -40.29 4.78
CA GLY A 76 36.97 -41.27 4.25
C GLY A 76 36.66 -42.45 5.18
N ASP A 77 37.06 -42.35 6.46
CA ASP A 77 36.75 -43.38 7.45
C ASP A 77 35.29 -43.30 7.89
N LEU A 78 34.62 -44.46 7.90
CA LEU A 78 33.27 -44.60 8.45
C LEU A 78 33.36 -44.87 9.96
N ILE A 79 32.82 -43.95 10.75
CA ILE A 79 32.79 -44.03 12.20
C ILE A 79 31.44 -44.60 12.66
N LYS A 80 31.53 -45.66 13.50
CA LYS A 80 30.44 -46.29 14.24
C LYS A 80 30.94 -46.60 15.64
N LEU A 81 30.11 -46.42 16.67
CA LEU A 81 30.42 -46.98 17.98
C LEU A 81 30.38 -48.50 17.88
N LYS A 82 31.30 -49.18 18.58
CA LYS A 82 31.49 -50.63 18.54
C LYS A 82 31.43 -51.19 19.95
N ASN A 83 30.68 -52.27 20.13
CA ASN A 83 30.75 -53.11 21.34
C ASN A 83 31.33 -54.47 20.95
N GLU A 84 31.96 -55.16 21.90
CA GLU A 84 32.41 -56.55 21.68
C GLU A 84 31.21 -57.42 21.27
N SER A 85 31.41 -58.29 20.26
CA SER A 85 30.35 -59.16 19.78
C SER A 85 29.87 -60.12 20.89
N SER A 86 28.57 -60.40 20.91
CA SER A 86 27.97 -61.42 21.79
C SER A 86 28.31 -62.86 21.37
N THR A 87 29.07 -63.06 20.29
CA THR A 87 29.51 -64.37 19.75
C THR A 87 31.04 -64.56 19.84
N PRO A 88 31.63 -64.67 21.04
CA PRO A 88 33.07 -64.77 21.22
C PRO A 88 33.68 -66.05 20.58
N GLU A 89 32.92 -67.15 20.56
CA GLU A 89 33.38 -68.44 19.98
C GLU A 89 33.71 -68.33 18.48
N LEU A 90 32.86 -67.64 17.70
CA LEU A 90 33.11 -67.44 16.26
C LEU A 90 34.33 -66.53 16.02
N ALA A 91 34.51 -65.49 16.84
CA ALA A 91 35.65 -64.59 16.74
C ALA A 91 36.98 -65.32 16.98
N GLU A 92 36.98 -66.26 17.94
CA GLU A 92 38.12 -67.13 18.23
C GLU A 92 38.37 -68.14 17.10
N GLU A 93 37.32 -68.76 16.56
CA GLU A 93 37.40 -69.74 15.46
C GLU A 93 38.03 -69.14 14.19
N ILE A 94 37.58 -67.94 13.79
CA ILE A 94 38.10 -67.27 12.58
C ILE A 94 39.35 -66.42 12.87
N LYS A 95 39.79 -66.34 14.13
CA LYS A 95 40.91 -65.50 14.60
C LYS A 95 40.77 -64.03 14.18
N GLN A 96 39.57 -63.48 14.28
CA GLN A 96 39.29 -62.06 13.99
C GLN A 96 38.45 -61.42 15.07
N LYS A 97 38.70 -60.13 15.34
CA LYS A 97 37.88 -59.33 16.25
C LYS A 97 36.54 -58.99 15.58
N LEU A 98 35.45 -59.45 16.18
CA LEU A 98 34.09 -59.11 15.76
C LEU A 98 33.49 -58.06 16.70
N PHE A 99 32.84 -57.06 16.11
CA PHE A 99 32.19 -55.97 16.83
C PHE A 99 30.71 -55.89 16.44
N SER A 100 29.85 -55.71 17.44
CA SER A 100 28.46 -55.33 17.20
C SER A 100 28.34 -53.81 17.06
N ILE A 101 27.48 -53.37 16.14
CA ILE A 101 27.07 -51.96 15.97
C ILE A 101 25.57 -51.77 16.24
N ASP A 102 24.84 -52.84 16.50
CA ASP A 102 23.39 -52.82 16.73
C ASP A 102 23.09 -52.61 18.22
N PHE A 103 23.14 -51.35 18.64
CA PHE A 103 22.78 -50.89 19.97
C PHE A 103 22.42 -49.40 19.93
N SER A 104 21.69 -48.93 20.93
CA SER A 104 21.19 -47.54 20.94
C SER A 104 22.19 -46.52 21.48
N LYS A 105 22.99 -46.89 22.49
CA LYS A 105 23.92 -45.99 23.20
C LYS A 105 25.03 -46.75 23.92
N THR A 106 26.13 -46.07 24.21
CA THR A 106 27.24 -46.55 25.05
C THR A 106 27.39 -45.64 26.27
N GLU A 107 27.62 -46.24 27.44
CA GLU A 107 27.80 -45.55 28.71
C GLU A 107 29.28 -45.63 29.13
N TYR A 108 29.86 -44.48 29.44
CA TYR A 108 31.24 -44.31 29.89
C TYR A 108 31.22 -43.86 31.34
N LYS A 109 32.04 -44.48 32.19
CA LYS A 109 31.97 -44.36 33.65
C LYS A 109 33.30 -44.02 34.32
N SER A 110 34.39 -44.20 33.59
CA SER A 110 35.75 -43.93 34.03
C SER A 110 36.53 -43.21 32.94
N PHE A 111 37.70 -42.69 33.30
CA PHE A 111 38.62 -42.02 32.39
C PHE A 111 40.08 -42.27 32.75
N ARG A 112 40.97 -42.06 31.78
CA ARG A 112 42.42 -42.03 31.98
C ARG A 112 43.06 -40.97 31.10
N LEU A 113 44.30 -40.59 31.41
CA LEU A 113 45.09 -39.75 30.49
C LEU A 113 45.31 -40.52 29.19
N PHE A 114 45.06 -39.86 28.05
CA PHE A 114 45.26 -40.49 26.75
C PHE A 114 46.75 -40.60 26.44
N ASP A 115 47.18 -41.81 26.10
CA ASP A 115 48.52 -42.13 25.61
C ASP A 115 48.47 -42.28 24.08
N ASN A 116 49.36 -41.58 23.37
CA ASN A 116 49.41 -41.52 21.91
C ASN A 116 50.69 -42.17 21.34
N ASP A 117 51.40 -42.98 22.12
CA ASP A 117 52.69 -43.57 21.75
C ASP A 117 52.66 -44.34 20.41
N LYS A 118 51.48 -44.77 19.95
CA LYS A 118 51.32 -45.63 18.77
C LYS A 118 51.06 -44.89 17.47
N ALA A 119 50.33 -43.77 17.50
CA ALA A 119 49.77 -43.15 16.31
C ALA A 119 50.42 -41.80 15.94
N ASN A 120 50.79 -41.01 16.96
CA ASN A 120 51.41 -39.69 16.81
C ASN A 120 50.63 -38.74 15.86
N TYR A 121 49.30 -38.66 16.04
CA TYR A 121 48.38 -37.93 15.16
C TYR A 121 48.62 -36.40 15.13
N PRO A 122 49.06 -35.82 13.99
CA PRO A 122 49.49 -34.42 13.93
C PRO A 122 48.44 -33.38 14.33
N PRO A 123 47.15 -33.49 13.96
CA PRO A 123 46.14 -32.51 14.34
C PRO A 123 45.96 -32.31 15.85
N PHE A 124 46.36 -33.28 16.67
CA PHE A 124 46.31 -33.19 18.14
C PHE A 124 47.53 -32.54 18.78
N LYS A 125 48.51 -32.11 17.99
CA LYS A 125 49.72 -31.47 18.50
C LYS A 125 49.58 -29.97 18.62
N ASP A 126 50.20 -29.33 19.59
CA ASP A 126 50.25 -27.88 19.68
C ASP A 126 51.30 -27.29 18.71
N THR A 127 51.66 -26.02 18.90
CA THR A 127 52.71 -25.34 18.13
C THR A 127 54.12 -25.84 18.45
N ASN A 128 54.33 -26.47 19.61
CA ASN A 128 55.59 -27.07 20.04
C ASN A 128 55.72 -28.53 19.58
N ASN A 129 54.75 -29.02 18.78
CA ASN A 129 54.67 -30.41 18.30
C ASN A 129 54.43 -31.42 19.46
N GLU A 130 53.86 -30.97 20.58
CA GLU A 130 53.46 -31.78 21.73
C GLU A 130 51.95 -32.05 21.71
N ILE A 131 51.51 -33.21 22.16
CA ILE A 131 50.08 -33.55 22.16
C ILE A 131 49.34 -32.75 23.22
N VAL A 132 48.23 -32.13 22.84
CA VAL A 132 47.41 -31.37 23.80
C VAL A 132 46.82 -32.29 24.87
N PRO A 133 46.71 -31.85 26.13
CA PRO A 133 46.12 -32.65 27.20
C PRO A 133 44.71 -33.14 26.85
N MET A 134 44.51 -34.45 26.90
CA MET A 134 43.25 -35.12 26.59
C MET A 134 43.08 -36.41 27.38
N TRP A 135 41.83 -36.78 27.63
CA TRP A 135 41.49 -37.94 28.46
C TRP A 135 40.61 -38.91 27.68
N GLU A 136 40.90 -40.20 27.77
CA GLU A 136 40.09 -41.26 27.16
C GLU A 136 38.97 -41.68 28.12
N LEU A 137 37.73 -41.70 27.64
CA LEU A 137 36.56 -42.23 28.34
C LEU A 137 36.46 -43.74 28.14
N LEU A 138 36.18 -44.46 29.23
CA LEU A 138 36.14 -45.92 29.26
C LEU A 138 34.78 -46.42 29.80
N THR A 139 34.39 -47.61 29.33
CA THR A 139 33.08 -48.22 29.60
C THR A 139 33.06 -49.18 30.80
N LYS A 140 34.23 -49.56 31.35
CA LYS A 140 34.37 -50.64 32.34
C LYS A 140 34.34 -50.11 33.78
N GLU A 141 33.69 -50.86 34.68
CA GLU A 141 33.61 -50.58 36.12
C GLU A 141 34.32 -51.62 37.01
N THR A 142 34.55 -52.84 36.52
CA THR A 142 34.77 -53.99 37.42
C THR A 142 36.22 -54.24 37.85
N SER A 143 37.19 -53.51 37.30
CA SER A 143 38.57 -53.46 37.80
C SER A 143 39.28 -52.27 37.13
N LEU A 144 39.43 -51.15 37.84
CA LEU A 144 40.17 -50.00 37.33
C LEU A 144 41.64 -50.37 37.14
N ASP A 145 42.19 -50.06 35.97
CA ASP A 145 43.63 -50.18 35.73
C ASP A 145 44.41 -49.17 36.62
N SER A 146 45.72 -49.37 36.78
CA SER A 146 46.58 -48.56 37.66
C SER A 146 46.64 -47.05 37.34
N ASN A 147 46.07 -46.61 36.20
CA ASN A 147 45.99 -45.22 35.76
C ASN A 147 44.55 -44.79 35.35
N GLU A 148 43.53 -45.50 35.83
CA GLU A 148 42.12 -45.26 35.52
C GLU A 148 41.37 -44.71 36.73
N PHE A 149 40.55 -43.67 36.52
CA PHE A 149 39.81 -42.97 37.56
C PHE A 149 38.32 -42.93 37.24
N LEU A 150 37.46 -42.96 38.28
CA LEU A 150 36.02 -42.76 38.11
C LEU A 150 35.71 -41.35 37.60
N LEU A 151 34.68 -41.20 36.76
CA LEU A 151 34.29 -39.88 36.20
C LEU A 151 33.91 -38.85 37.26
N THR A 152 33.49 -39.28 38.46
CA THR A 152 33.26 -38.39 39.61
C THR A 152 34.48 -37.57 40.00
N ASN A 153 35.69 -38.06 39.67
CA ASN A 153 36.95 -37.38 39.96
C ASN A 153 37.36 -36.40 38.85
N PHE A 154 36.60 -36.33 37.75
CA PHE A 154 36.90 -35.46 36.63
C PHE A 154 36.45 -34.02 36.92
N VAL A 155 37.41 -33.09 36.97
CA VAL A 155 37.13 -31.69 37.27
C VAL A 155 36.48 -30.98 36.08
N ASN A 156 35.31 -30.37 36.30
CA ASN A 156 34.57 -29.57 35.30
C ASN A 156 34.27 -30.31 33.99
N LEU A 157 33.96 -31.61 34.05
CA LEU A 157 33.65 -32.43 32.86
C LEU A 157 32.57 -31.81 31.96
N LYS A 158 31.59 -31.14 32.57
CA LYS A 158 30.47 -30.50 31.87
C LYS A 158 30.87 -29.54 30.74
N ASP A 159 32.00 -28.83 30.90
CA ASP A 159 32.47 -27.79 29.98
C ASP A 159 33.44 -28.32 28.93
N HIS A 160 33.73 -29.63 28.95
CA HIS A 160 34.67 -30.26 28.02
C HIS A 160 33.98 -30.72 26.73
N VAL A 161 34.78 -30.83 25.67
CA VAL A 161 34.35 -31.25 24.33
C VAL A 161 34.67 -32.73 24.14
N VAL A 162 33.71 -33.49 23.63
CA VAL A 162 33.89 -34.92 23.31
C VAL A 162 34.36 -35.07 21.87
N VAL A 163 35.37 -35.93 21.66
CA VAL A 163 35.99 -36.21 20.36
C VAL A 163 36.00 -37.72 20.13
N LEU A 164 35.44 -38.18 19.01
CA LEU A 164 35.69 -39.53 18.51
C LEU A 164 36.99 -39.49 17.70
N TYR A 165 37.92 -40.38 17.99
CA TYR A 165 39.21 -40.46 17.29
C TYR A 165 39.47 -41.89 16.83
N LEU A 166 39.68 -42.09 15.54
CA LEU A 166 40.05 -43.38 14.97
C LEU A 166 41.58 -43.50 14.94
N GLU A 167 42.11 -44.15 15.96
CA GLU A 167 43.53 -44.48 16.07
C GLU A 167 43.86 -45.66 15.16
N ASN A 168 44.57 -45.42 14.06
CA ASN A 168 45.09 -46.46 13.16
C ASN A 168 46.64 -46.56 13.13
N TYR A 169 47.16 -47.78 13.30
CA TYR A 169 48.60 -48.05 13.20
C TYR A 169 48.86 -49.51 12.82
N THR A 170 49.94 -49.74 12.10
CA THR A 170 50.48 -51.07 11.83
C THR A 170 51.20 -51.56 13.08
N LYS A 171 50.80 -52.73 13.60
CA LYS A 171 51.53 -53.42 14.65
C LYS A 171 52.54 -54.36 13.98
N ASP A 172 53.83 -54.13 14.23
CA ASP A 172 54.90 -54.95 13.67
C ASP A 172 54.71 -56.43 14.02
N ALA A 173 54.98 -57.29 13.04
CA ALA A 173 54.96 -58.73 13.25
C ALA A 173 56.10 -59.14 14.20
N SER A 174 55.83 -60.11 15.09
CA SER A 174 56.86 -60.67 15.96
C SER A 174 58.00 -61.31 15.17
N LEU A 175 59.25 -61.20 15.65
CA LEU A 175 60.47 -61.75 15.02
C LEU A 175 60.25 -63.20 14.52
N CYS A 176 60.67 -63.52 13.29
CA CYS A 176 60.49 -64.87 12.73
C CYS A 176 61.24 -65.93 13.54
N ASP A 177 60.56 -67.04 13.85
CA ASP A 177 61.22 -68.23 14.38
C ASP A 177 61.70 -69.11 13.20
N GLU A 178 62.72 -69.93 13.43
CA GLU A 178 63.50 -70.68 12.41
C GLU A 178 62.70 -71.61 11.47
N ILE A 179 61.39 -71.78 11.67
CA ILE A 179 60.55 -72.77 10.98
C ILE A 179 59.56 -72.13 9.97
N GLY A 180 59.45 -70.79 9.90
CA GLY A 180 58.80 -70.11 8.77
C GLY A 180 58.06 -68.81 9.07
N CYS A 181 58.12 -67.85 8.12
CA CYS A 181 57.49 -66.52 8.20
C CYS A 181 56.09 -66.44 7.54
N ALA A 182 55.39 -67.56 7.28
CA ALA A 182 54.18 -67.58 6.45
C ALA A 182 52.96 -66.79 7.00
N ASN A 183 52.95 -66.44 8.30
CA ASN A 183 51.83 -65.75 8.98
C ASN A 183 52.22 -64.38 9.57
N LYS A 184 53.23 -63.69 9.03
CA LYS A 184 53.86 -62.52 9.69
C LYS A 184 53.70 -61.19 8.94
N GLY A 185 52.51 -60.92 8.38
CA GLY A 185 52.15 -59.55 7.99
C GLY A 185 51.86 -58.70 9.23
N GLY A 186 52.17 -57.40 9.20
CA GLY A 186 51.82 -56.47 10.28
C GLY A 186 50.30 -56.37 10.44
N GLU A 187 49.81 -56.35 11.68
CA GLU A 187 48.38 -56.23 11.97
C GLU A 187 47.98 -54.74 11.91
N GLU A 188 47.17 -54.38 10.91
CA GLU A 188 46.56 -53.05 10.82
C GLU A 188 45.47 -52.90 11.90
N ASN A 189 45.78 -52.13 12.95
CA ASN A 189 44.86 -51.90 14.05
C ASN A 189 44.04 -50.62 13.82
N PHE A 190 42.74 -50.68 14.10
CA PHE A 190 41.80 -49.55 14.01
C PHE A 190 40.99 -49.43 15.30
N ASN A 191 41.44 -48.59 16.23
CA ASN A 191 40.81 -48.40 17.53
C ASN A 191 40.02 -47.09 17.56
N LEU A 192 38.70 -47.19 17.78
CA LEU A 192 37.89 -46.01 18.01
C LEU A 192 38.02 -45.60 19.49
N ARG A 193 38.63 -44.45 19.73
CA ARG A 193 38.81 -43.82 21.03
C ARG A 193 37.74 -42.76 21.24
N VAL A 194 37.23 -42.68 22.46
CA VAL A 194 36.36 -41.58 22.89
C VAL A 194 37.18 -40.71 23.82
N LEU A 195 37.49 -39.50 23.36
CA LEU A 195 38.37 -38.56 24.03
C LEU A 195 37.57 -37.36 24.53
N VAL A 196 38.09 -36.71 25.56
CA VAL A 196 37.56 -35.48 26.13
C VAL A 196 38.68 -34.46 26.23
N VAL A 197 38.41 -33.23 25.78
CA VAL A 197 39.38 -32.12 25.76
C VAL A 197 38.76 -30.85 26.31
N SER A 198 39.57 -29.96 26.88
CA SER A 198 39.10 -28.63 27.24
C SER A 198 38.73 -27.83 25.97
N GLN A 199 37.87 -26.82 26.09
CA GLN A 199 37.53 -25.95 24.95
C GLN A 199 38.77 -25.22 24.40
N ALA A 200 39.72 -24.85 25.26
CA ALA A 200 40.99 -24.26 24.83
C ALA A 200 41.78 -25.22 23.93
N ASN A 201 41.87 -26.49 24.31
CA ASN A 201 42.55 -27.52 23.51
C ASN A 201 41.76 -27.85 22.22
N ALA A 202 40.42 -27.87 22.28
CA ALA A 202 39.59 -28.00 21.08
C ALA A 202 39.86 -26.88 20.07
N ASN A 203 39.99 -25.63 20.53
CA ASN A 203 40.34 -24.49 19.68
C ASN A 203 41.72 -24.64 19.03
N LEU A 204 42.69 -25.25 19.72
CA LEU A 204 44.02 -25.56 19.16
C LEU A 204 43.95 -26.65 18.08
N ILE A 205 43.14 -27.69 18.30
CA ILE A 205 42.95 -28.78 17.33
C ILE A 205 42.27 -28.27 16.06
N ILE A 206 41.25 -27.41 16.21
CA ILE A 206 40.53 -26.78 15.09
C ILE A 206 41.42 -25.72 14.41
N GLY A 207 42.22 -24.98 15.18
CA GLY A 207 42.90 -23.78 14.72
C GLY A 207 41.94 -22.58 14.59
N LYS A 208 40.90 -22.50 15.45
CA LYS A 208 39.79 -21.53 15.34
C LYS A 208 40.24 -20.05 15.34
N ASN A 209 41.37 -19.74 15.98
CA ASN A 209 41.90 -18.38 16.13
C ASN A 209 43.42 -18.29 15.85
N GLY A 210 44.02 -19.25 15.14
CA GLY A 210 45.48 -19.35 15.03
C GLY A 210 45.97 -19.88 13.68
N PHE A 211 47.26 -19.64 13.39
CA PHE A 211 47.98 -20.22 12.26
C PHE A 211 48.86 -21.39 12.72
N PRO A 212 48.90 -22.51 11.97
CA PRO A 212 48.11 -22.80 10.77
C PRO A 212 46.65 -23.15 11.11
N GLU A 213 45.73 -22.80 10.23
CA GLU A 213 44.36 -23.32 10.26
C GLU A 213 44.42 -24.84 10.02
N ARG A 214 43.79 -25.63 10.90
CA ARG A 214 43.87 -27.09 10.86
C ARG A 214 42.58 -27.73 10.39
N ASP A 215 41.44 -27.24 10.87
CA ASP A 215 40.10 -27.66 10.46
C ASP A 215 39.37 -26.54 9.71
N SER A 216 39.80 -26.32 8.47
CA SER A 216 39.23 -25.31 7.59
C SER A 216 37.76 -25.55 7.23
N LEU A 217 37.31 -26.81 7.23
CA LEU A 217 35.92 -27.14 6.95
C LEU A 217 35.02 -26.76 8.13
N TYR A 218 35.45 -27.02 9.36
CA TYR A 218 34.75 -26.56 10.55
C TYR A 218 34.65 -25.03 10.56
N ASN A 219 35.77 -24.31 10.43
CA ASN A 219 35.79 -22.85 10.50
C ASN A 219 34.93 -22.18 9.42
N LYS A 220 34.98 -22.69 8.17
CA LYS A 220 34.20 -22.13 7.05
C LYS A 220 32.69 -22.14 7.31
N TYR A 221 32.19 -23.10 8.07
CA TYR A 221 30.75 -23.30 8.30
C TYR A 221 30.33 -23.14 9.78
N ASP A 222 31.24 -22.76 10.67
CA ASP A 222 30.95 -22.39 12.06
C ASP A 222 30.43 -20.96 12.16
N ILE A 223 29.40 -20.65 11.38
CA ILE A 223 28.88 -19.29 11.14
C ILE A 223 27.64 -18.96 11.99
N PHE A 224 27.29 -19.80 12.96
CA PHE A 224 26.04 -19.63 13.71
C PHE A 224 26.06 -18.39 14.60
N GLN A 225 27.22 -18.07 15.17
CA GLN A 225 27.38 -16.88 16.00
C GLN A 225 27.22 -15.61 15.15
N GLU A 226 27.87 -15.57 13.99
CA GLU A 226 27.75 -14.53 12.98
C GLU A 226 26.28 -14.38 12.54
N TYR A 227 25.62 -15.49 12.19
CA TYR A 227 24.20 -15.49 11.83
C TYR A 227 23.31 -14.93 12.95
N SER A 228 23.60 -15.27 14.21
CA SER A 228 22.81 -14.81 15.36
C SER A 228 22.99 -13.32 15.65
N LEU A 229 24.09 -12.72 15.18
CA LEU A 229 24.36 -11.29 15.27
C LEU A 229 23.78 -10.50 14.08
N LEU A 230 23.29 -11.17 13.02
CA LEU A 230 22.69 -10.50 11.87
C LEU A 230 21.31 -9.90 12.21
N ASP A 231 21.12 -8.64 11.86
CA ASP A 231 19.91 -7.89 12.16
C ASP A 231 18.72 -8.32 11.30
N GLU A 232 17.52 -8.14 11.86
CA GLU A 232 16.26 -8.20 11.13
C GLU A 232 15.92 -6.84 10.52
N LEU A 233 16.55 -6.54 9.38
CA LEU A 233 16.42 -5.23 8.74
C LEU A 233 15.01 -5.02 8.14
N GLY A 234 14.45 -3.84 8.36
CA GLY A 234 13.16 -3.42 7.81
C GLY A 234 13.19 -1.97 7.35
N VAL A 235 12.79 -1.74 6.09
CA VAL A 235 12.68 -0.38 5.56
C VAL A 235 11.47 0.31 6.19
N LYS A 236 11.68 1.50 6.77
CA LYS A 236 10.59 2.30 7.38
C LYS A 236 9.54 2.63 6.32
N LYS A 237 8.27 2.63 6.73
CA LYS A 237 7.16 3.02 5.83
C LYS A 237 7.19 4.52 5.56
N VAL A 238 6.98 4.88 4.30
CA VAL A 238 6.72 6.25 3.89
C VAL A 238 5.21 6.47 3.91
N ILE A 239 4.73 7.13 4.97
CA ILE A 239 3.30 7.37 5.21
C ILE A 239 2.98 8.84 4.89
N PRO A 240 2.15 9.13 3.87
CA PRO A 240 1.76 10.50 3.55
C PRO A 240 0.76 11.02 4.58
N THR A 241 0.91 12.29 4.90
CA THR A 241 -0.04 13.09 5.68
C THR A 241 -0.22 14.42 4.96
N PHE A 242 -1.35 15.11 5.18
CA PHE A 242 -1.58 16.41 4.55
C PHE A 242 -0.41 17.40 4.73
N ASN A 243 0.18 17.45 5.94
CA ASN A 243 1.31 18.33 6.23
C ASN A 243 2.63 17.88 5.56
N SER A 244 2.83 16.58 5.35
CA SER A 244 4.02 16.06 4.66
C SER A 244 3.88 16.07 3.13
N THR A 245 2.65 16.27 2.62
CA THR A 245 2.37 16.33 1.18
C THR A 245 1.99 17.73 0.67
N SER A 246 2.05 18.77 1.50
CA SER A 246 1.57 20.12 1.11
C SER A 246 2.44 20.84 0.07
N THR A 247 3.67 20.37 -0.18
CA THR A 247 4.56 20.90 -1.23
C THR A 247 5.38 19.78 -1.87
N PRO A 248 5.89 19.95 -3.12
CA PRO A 248 6.70 18.92 -3.76
C PRO A 248 7.98 18.62 -2.98
N ASN A 249 8.57 19.65 -2.36
CA ASN A 249 9.76 19.49 -1.55
C ASN A 249 9.48 18.68 -0.28
N GLN A 250 8.36 18.90 0.42
CA GLN A 250 8.01 18.09 1.60
C GLN A 250 7.78 16.61 1.24
N ILE A 251 7.17 16.33 0.09
CA ILE A 251 7.03 14.95 -0.41
C ILE A 251 8.41 14.32 -0.63
N LYS A 252 9.33 15.03 -1.29
CA LYS A 252 10.71 14.55 -1.46
C LYS A 252 11.43 14.33 -0.13
N GLN A 253 11.26 15.24 0.83
CA GLN A 253 11.83 15.12 2.17
C GLN A 253 11.29 13.89 2.92
N LEU A 254 10.03 13.53 2.72
CA LEU A 254 9.41 12.34 3.31
C LEU A 254 10.14 11.04 2.92
N PHE A 255 10.47 10.88 1.63
CA PHE A 255 11.28 9.74 1.17
C PHE A 255 12.74 9.87 1.58
N TYR A 256 13.33 11.06 1.44
CA TYR A 256 14.73 11.34 1.81
C TYR A 256 15.04 10.95 3.27
N ALA A 257 14.13 11.24 4.20
CA ALA A 257 14.31 10.90 5.62
C ALA A 257 14.49 9.38 5.85
N VAL A 258 13.95 8.53 4.98
CA VAL A 258 14.13 7.07 5.05
C VAL A 258 15.33 6.63 4.24
N VAL A 259 15.47 7.14 3.01
CA VAL A 259 16.49 6.72 2.05
C VAL A 259 17.91 7.12 2.48
N ASN A 260 18.05 8.27 3.14
CA ASN A 260 19.33 8.83 3.56
C ASN A 260 19.64 8.57 5.06
N ASP A 261 18.98 7.59 5.69
CA ASP A 261 19.23 7.22 7.09
C ASP A 261 20.64 6.60 7.24
N PRO A 262 21.61 7.31 7.87
CA PRO A 262 22.99 6.84 7.91
C PRO A 262 23.17 5.62 8.82
N SER A 263 22.39 5.48 9.90
CA SER A 263 22.51 4.30 10.77
C SER A 263 21.99 3.07 10.05
N PHE A 264 20.83 3.16 9.40
CA PHE A 264 20.29 2.04 8.62
C PHE A 264 21.25 1.59 7.51
N ARG A 265 21.94 2.53 6.86
CA ARG A 265 22.93 2.21 5.83
C ARG A 265 24.17 1.51 6.39
N ILE A 266 24.65 1.91 7.56
CA ILE A 266 25.77 1.26 8.26
C ILE A 266 25.36 -0.18 8.59
N ASP A 267 24.22 -0.36 9.28
CA ASP A 267 23.71 -1.68 9.66
C ASP A 267 23.56 -2.58 8.42
N LEU A 268 22.94 -2.08 7.36
CA LEU A 268 22.79 -2.82 6.10
C LEU A 268 24.13 -3.25 5.50
N SER A 269 25.12 -2.35 5.47
CA SER A 269 26.43 -2.62 4.88
C SER A 269 27.25 -3.62 5.71
N GLU A 270 27.17 -3.53 7.04
CA GLU A 270 27.83 -4.47 7.96
C GLU A 270 27.23 -5.87 7.84
N ASN A 271 25.89 -5.97 7.84
CA ASN A 271 25.19 -7.25 7.68
C ASN A 271 25.49 -7.92 6.33
N ILE A 272 25.50 -7.16 5.22
CA ILE A 272 25.90 -7.67 3.90
C ILE A 272 27.38 -8.09 3.91
N THR A 273 28.26 -7.32 4.55
CA THR A 273 29.69 -7.64 4.67
C THR A 273 29.92 -8.98 5.37
N THR A 274 29.26 -9.20 6.51
CA THR A 274 29.33 -10.45 7.27
C THR A 274 28.95 -11.66 6.41
N ILE A 275 27.82 -11.59 5.70
CA ILE A 275 27.34 -12.71 4.87
C ILE A 275 28.27 -12.99 3.68
N LEU A 276 28.69 -11.96 2.95
CA LEU A 276 29.44 -12.12 1.69
C LEU A 276 30.91 -12.50 1.93
N SER A 277 31.54 -11.94 2.96
CA SER A 277 32.96 -12.21 3.26
C SER A 277 33.21 -13.65 3.67
N ALA A 278 32.29 -14.27 4.41
CA ALA A 278 32.36 -15.68 4.84
C ALA A 278 32.50 -16.67 3.66
N PHE A 279 31.99 -16.31 2.48
CA PHE A 279 32.07 -17.13 1.26
C PHE A 279 33.00 -16.55 0.18
N GLY A 280 33.84 -15.57 0.53
CA GLY A 280 34.90 -15.08 -0.36
C GLY A 280 34.45 -14.06 -1.43
N TYR A 281 33.26 -13.47 -1.32
CA TYR A 281 32.75 -12.47 -2.29
C TYR A 281 33.33 -11.06 -2.08
N THR A 282 34.63 -10.95 -1.80
CA THR A 282 35.29 -9.68 -1.43
C THR A 282 35.23 -8.64 -2.55
N THR A 283 35.45 -9.03 -3.80
CA THR A 283 35.39 -8.12 -4.97
C THR A 283 33.97 -7.59 -5.20
N GLN A 284 32.96 -8.45 -5.10
CA GLN A 284 31.55 -8.07 -5.25
C GLN A 284 31.12 -7.15 -4.11
N LEU A 285 31.55 -7.46 -2.88
CA LEU A 285 31.27 -6.65 -1.70
C LEU A 285 31.77 -5.20 -1.87
N THR A 286 33.01 -5.01 -2.35
CA THR A 286 33.53 -3.65 -2.62
C THR A 286 32.64 -2.90 -3.59
N ALA A 287 32.27 -3.51 -4.73
CA ALA A 287 31.40 -2.88 -5.72
C ALA A 287 30.00 -2.55 -5.16
N ILE A 288 29.41 -3.47 -4.40
CA ILE A 288 28.11 -3.30 -3.74
C ILE A 288 28.14 -2.11 -2.76
N ASN A 289 29.14 -2.06 -1.87
CA ASN A 289 29.26 -1.01 -0.88
C ASN A 289 29.50 0.37 -1.52
N THR A 290 30.33 0.45 -2.56
CA THR A 290 30.49 1.69 -3.34
C THR A 290 29.16 2.16 -3.90
N ARG A 291 28.40 1.27 -4.53
CA ARG A 291 27.14 1.63 -5.19
C ARG A 291 26.03 1.99 -4.19
N ILE A 292 25.96 1.32 -3.04
CA ILE A 292 25.09 1.69 -1.92
C ILE A 292 25.42 3.12 -1.45
N ASN A 293 26.70 3.43 -1.22
CA ASN A 293 27.09 4.77 -0.79
C ASN A 293 26.75 5.85 -1.84
N ASP A 294 27.00 5.58 -3.12
CA ASP A 294 26.68 6.49 -4.22
C ASP A 294 25.18 6.78 -4.36
N LEU A 295 24.34 5.76 -4.19
CA LEU A 295 22.89 5.89 -4.39
C LEU A 295 22.15 6.46 -3.18
N PHE A 296 22.68 6.27 -1.97
CA PHE A 296 21.99 6.59 -0.71
C PHE A 296 22.68 7.67 0.13
N THR A 297 23.76 8.30 -0.38
CA THR A 297 24.33 9.53 0.21
C THR A 297 23.83 10.73 -0.57
N ILE A 298 22.74 11.33 -0.10
CA ILE A 298 21.99 12.36 -0.82
C ILE A 298 22.17 13.71 -0.12
N ASN A 299 22.45 14.75 -0.89
CA ASN A 299 22.49 16.12 -0.36
C ASN A 299 21.06 16.63 -0.15
N GLN A 300 20.73 17.03 1.08
CA GLN A 300 19.41 17.56 1.45
C GLN A 300 18.97 18.77 0.62
N ALA A 301 19.92 19.60 0.17
CA ALA A 301 19.64 20.77 -0.67
C ALA A 301 19.27 20.39 -2.12
N ASN A 302 19.58 19.17 -2.56
CA ASN A 302 19.34 18.71 -3.92
C ASN A 302 18.80 17.27 -3.92
N ILE A 303 17.59 17.09 -3.38
CA ILE A 303 16.94 15.77 -3.39
C ILE A 303 16.52 15.39 -4.81
N PRO A 304 16.99 14.23 -5.32
CA PRO A 304 16.63 13.73 -6.64
C PRO A 304 15.12 13.62 -6.86
N THR A 305 14.68 13.79 -8.11
CA THR A 305 13.26 13.60 -8.49
C THR A 305 12.84 12.13 -8.43
N ASP A 306 13.78 11.19 -8.54
CA ASP A 306 13.58 9.74 -8.49
C ASP A 306 13.62 9.15 -7.06
N ILE A 307 13.56 9.99 -6.01
CA ILE A 307 13.78 9.57 -4.62
C ILE A 307 12.84 8.44 -4.14
N HIS A 308 11.61 8.38 -4.66
CA HIS A 308 10.66 7.31 -4.34
C HIS A 308 11.05 5.96 -4.98
N TYR A 309 11.70 5.98 -6.15
CA TYR A 309 12.27 4.75 -6.73
C TYR A 309 13.58 4.34 -6.06
N ARG A 310 14.33 5.27 -5.45
CA ARG A 310 15.45 4.93 -4.56
C ARG A 310 14.93 4.24 -3.29
N TYR A 311 13.78 4.69 -2.77
CA TYR A 311 13.09 4.00 -1.69
C TYR A 311 12.64 2.59 -2.09
N ASP A 312 12.14 2.40 -3.31
CA ASP A 312 11.83 1.07 -3.83
C ASP A 312 13.08 0.18 -3.98
N LEU A 313 14.18 0.72 -4.52
CA LEU A 313 15.46 0.01 -4.59
C LEU A 313 15.94 -0.42 -3.19
N LEU A 314 15.80 0.43 -2.17
CA LEU A 314 16.17 0.07 -0.79
C LEU A 314 15.34 -1.13 -0.29
N LYS A 315 14.04 -1.18 -0.61
CA LYS A 315 13.18 -2.35 -0.32
C LYS A 315 13.68 -3.60 -1.05
N ASP A 316 14.08 -3.48 -2.31
CA ASP A 316 14.57 -4.60 -3.13
C ASP A 316 15.92 -5.14 -2.61
N ILE A 317 16.82 -4.26 -2.16
CA ILE A 317 18.09 -4.64 -1.51
C ILE A 317 17.82 -5.40 -0.22
N VAL A 318 16.96 -4.87 0.65
CA VAL A 318 16.64 -5.50 1.94
C VAL A 318 15.92 -6.85 1.73
N ALA A 319 15.05 -6.96 0.73
CA ALA A 319 14.43 -8.23 0.38
C ALA A 319 15.48 -9.26 -0.08
N THR A 320 16.44 -8.86 -0.90
CA THR A 320 17.55 -9.72 -1.35
C THR A 320 18.46 -10.12 -0.18
N TYR A 321 18.76 -9.20 0.73
CA TYR A 321 19.50 -9.48 1.97
C TYR A 321 18.82 -10.54 2.83
N LYS A 322 17.50 -10.47 3.01
CA LYS A 322 16.75 -11.49 3.77
C LYS A 322 16.84 -12.87 3.13
N GLU A 323 16.69 -12.94 1.81
CA GLU A 323 16.88 -14.20 1.07
C GLU A 323 18.32 -14.75 1.22
N LEU A 324 19.34 -13.87 1.24
CA LEU A 324 20.73 -14.24 1.51
C LEU A 324 20.94 -14.74 2.94
N LYS A 325 20.39 -14.04 3.94
CA LYS A 325 20.45 -14.41 5.36
C LYS A 325 19.84 -15.80 5.61
N ASP A 326 18.69 -16.09 5.00
CA ASP A 326 18.04 -17.40 5.11
C ASP A 326 18.94 -18.52 4.58
N LEU A 327 19.62 -18.31 3.46
CA LEU A 327 20.53 -19.29 2.86
C LEU A 327 21.87 -19.37 3.59
N PHE A 328 22.36 -18.28 4.18
CA PHE A 328 23.65 -18.18 4.87
C PHE A 328 23.87 -19.37 5.82
N ILE A 329 22.90 -19.63 6.71
CA ILE A 329 22.97 -20.71 7.70
C ILE A 329 22.72 -22.13 7.12
N GLN A 330 22.18 -22.22 5.90
CA GLN A 330 21.82 -23.48 5.25
C GLN A 330 22.96 -24.05 4.39
N ILE A 331 23.89 -23.21 3.94
CA ILE A 331 25.02 -23.64 3.09
C ILE A 331 25.95 -24.52 3.92
N LYS A 332 25.83 -25.84 3.72
CA LYS A 332 26.62 -26.89 4.38
C LYS A 332 27.02 -27.95 3.36
N SER A 333 27.63 -27.49 2.27
CA SER A 333 28.02 -28.33 1.14
C SER A 333 29.42 -27.96 0.68
N GLU A 334 30.26 -28.96 0.47
CA GLU A 334 31.62 -28.78 -0.03
C GLU A 334 31.91 -29.84 -1.10
N CYS A 335 32.40 -29.39 -2.25
CA CYS A 335 32.70 -30.26 -3.38
C CYS A 335 33.97 -31.06 -3.13
N ASN A 336 35.01 -30.38 -2.64
CA ASN A 336 36.31 -30.96 -2.42
C ASN A 336 36.74 -30.66 -0.98
N PRO A 337 36.18 -31.37 0.01
CA PRO A 337 36.51 -31.11 1.40
C PRO A 337 38.01 -31.33 1.64
N PRO A 338 38.72 -30.41 2.30
CA PRO A 338 40.14 -30.57 2.56
C PRO A 338 40.41 -31.80 3.44
N ILE A 339 41.20 -32.75 2.94
CA ILE A 339 41.50 -34.01 3.64
C ILE A 339 42.12 -33.74 5.02
N GLY A 340 42.88 -32.65 5.16
CA GLY A 340 43.54 -32.24 6.40
C GLY A 340 42.62 -31.74 7.51
N SER A 341 41.35 -31.44 7.23
CA SER A 341 40.46 -30.78 8.19
C SER A 341 40.20 -31.60 9.47
N PHE A 342 39.65 -32.80 9.31
CA PHE A 342 39.47 -33.75 10.42
C PHE A 342 39.70 -35.21 9.98
N PRO A 343 40.92 -35.57 9.56
CA PRO A 343 41.16 -36.82 8.84
C PRO A 343 40.81 -38.08 9.63
N LYS A 344 40.98 -38.06 10.96
CA LYS A 344 40.73 -39.22 11.83
C LYS A 344 39.84 -38.94 13.03
N HIS A 345 39.19 -37.77 13.10
CA HIS A 345 38.43 -37.41 14.30
C HIS A 345 37.09 -36.73 13.98
N LEU A 346 36.17 -36.78 14.94
CA LEU A 346 34.88 -36.08 14.91
C LEU A 346 34.60 -35.43 16.27
N PHE A 347 34.35 -34.13 16.26
CA PHE A 347 33.89 -33.37 17.40
C PHE A 347 32.38 -33.58 17.60
N LEU A 348 31.96 -33.99 18.80
CA LEU A 348 30.56 -34.32 19.09
C LEU A 348 29.77 -33.22 19.81
N GLY A 349 30.46 -32.22 20.33
CA GLY A 349 29.91 -31.15 21.15
C GLY A 349 30.43 -31.18 22.59
N ILE A 350 29.98 -30.20 23.36
CA ILE A 350 30.25 -30.10 24.80
C ILE A 350 29.42 -31.16 25.54
N VAL A 351 29.96 -31.72 26.63
CA VAL A 351 29.32 -32.78 27.43
C VAL A 351 27.92 -32.37 27.91
N GLU A 352 27.78 -31.15 28.40
CA GLU A 352 26.49 -30.56 28.75
C GLU A 352 26.29 -29.24 28.00
N ASP A 353 25.57 -29.31 26.88
CA ASP A 353 25.17 -28.13 26.11
C ASP A 353 23.65 -28.07 26.02
N ASN A 354 23.04 -27.02 26.55
CA ASN A 354 21.60 -26.80 26.47
C ASN A 354 21.18 -26.01 25.21
N ASN A 355 22.14 -25.55 24.40
CA ASN A 355 21.84 -24.80 23.18
C ASN A 355 21.27 -25.73 22.09
N ARG A 356 20.40 -25.17 21.23
CA ARG A 356 19.87 -25.90 20.06
C ARG A 356 20.97 -26.14 19.02
N PHE A 357 21.82 -25.13 18.80
CA PHE A 357 23.04 -25.26 18.01
C PHE A 357 24.17 -25.73 18.94
N LYS A 358 24.82 -26.83 18.59
CA LYS A 358 25.88 -27.42 19.40
C LYS A 358 27.23 -26.87 18.95
N ASN A 359 27.87 -26.09 19.81
CA ASN A 359 29.25 -25.66 19.58
C ASN A 359 30.20 -26.86 19.63
N TYR A 360 31.32 -26.79 18.91
CA TYR A 360 32.31 -27.87 18.82
C TYR A 360 31.69 -29.21 18.42
N ARG A 361 30.77 -29.17 17.45
CA ARG A 361 30.18 -30.37 16.85
C ARG A 361 30.33 -30.29 15.34
N HIS A 362 31.02 -31.28 14.75
CA HIS A 362 31.08 -31.38 13.30
C HIS A 362 29.68 -31.56 12.74
N GLN A 363 29.33 -30.71 11.79
CA GLN A 363 28.09 -30.81 11.05
C GLN A 363 28.26 -31.83 9.91
N PHE A 364 27.17 -32.15 9.22
CA PHE A 364 27.29 -32.90 7.96
C PHE A 364 27.52 -31.94 6.80
N TYR A 365 28.69 -32.03 6.18
CA TYR A 365 29.06 -31.27 4.99
C TYR A 365 28.77 -32.13 3.76
N LYS A 366 27.65 -31.82 3.09
CA LYS A 366 27.14 -32.62 1.98
C LYS A 366 28.02 -32.52 0.75
N ALA A 367 28.18 -33.64 0.06
CA ALA A 367 28.63 -33.60 -1.32
C ALA A 367 27.62 -32.83 -2.19
N PRO A 368 28.05 -32.01 -3.16
CA PRO A 368 27.14 -31.18 -3.97
C PRO A 368 26.09 -31.99 -4.71
N ILE A 369 26.36 -33.25 -5.05
CA ILE A 369 25.41 -34.13 -5.73
C ILE A 369 24.13 -34.38 -4.93
N LEU A 370 24.18 -34.34 -3.59
CA LEU A 370 23.02 -34.58 -2.73
C LEU A 370 22.02 -33.41 -2.72
N ASP A 371 22.47 -32.20 -3.05
CA ASP A 371 21.63 -31.00 -3.17
C ASP A 371 21.62 -30.44 -4.60
N GLN A 372 22.28 -31.13 -5.55
CA GLN A 372 22.60 -30.61 -6.89
C GLN A 372 23.20 -29.20 -6.86
N ASN A 373 23.96 -28.89 -5.80
CA ASN A 373 24.50 -27.56 -5.52
C ASN A 373 23.44 -26.42 -5.50
N LYS A 374 22.15 -26.74 -5.29
CA LYS A 374 21.04 -25.79 -5.43
C LYS A 374 21.14 -24.66 -4.42
N THR A 375 21.42 -24.97 -3.15
CA THR A 375 21.48 -23.97 -2.07
C THR A 375 22.57 -22.92 -2.34
N PHE A 376 23.79 -23.37 -2.66
CA PHE A 376 24.90 -22.46 -2.94
C PHE A 376 24.71 -21.71 -4.26
N SER A 377 24.21 -22.37 -5.31
CA SER A 377 23.93 -21.71 -6.59
C SER A 377 22.85 -20.63 -6.45
N ASN A 378 21.86 -20.85 -5.58
CA ASN A 378 20.86 -19.84 -5.25
C ASN A 378 21.49 -18.65 -4.51
N PHE A 379 22.33 -18.92 -3.51
CA PHE A 379 23.06 -17.87 -2.79
C PHE A 379 23.91 -17.02 -3.75
N ASP A 380 24.67 -17.67 -4.63
CA ASP A 380 25.47 -17.00 -5.66
C ASP A 380 24.59 -16.17 -6.62
N SER A 381 23.44 -16.71 -7.05
CA SER A 381 22.45 -15.97 -7.85
C SER A 381 21.92 -14.72 -7.13
N LEU A 382 21.73 -14.77 -5.81
CA LEU A 382 21.27 -13.62 -5.02
C LEU A 382 22.38 -12.56 -4.86
N VAL A 383 23.64 -12.97 -4.72
CA VAL A 383 24.78 -12.03 -4.75
C VAL A 383 24.83 -11.31 -6.11
N ARG A 384 24.66 -12.05 -7.21
CA ARG A 384 24.54 -11.46 -8.56
C ARG A 384 23.32 -10.54 -8.67
N ARG A 385 22.17 -10.89 -8.07
CA ARG A 385 20.97 -10.04 -8.06
C ARG A 385 21.25 -8.72 -7.35
N LEU A 386 21.81 -8.78 -6.14
CA LEU A 386 22.14 -7.60 -5.34
C LEU A 386 23.05 -6.63 -6.11
N LYS A 387 24.12 -7.17 -6.71
CA LYS A 387 25.01 -6.37 -7.57
C LYS A 387 24.25 -5.80 -8.78
N SER A 388 23.47 -6.63 -9.47
CA SER A 388 22.78 -6.24 -10.71
C SER A 388 21.70 -5.18 -10.49
N ILE A 389 20.92 -5.25 -9.40
CA ILE A 389 19.92 -4.21 -9.09
C ILE A 389 20.59 -2.87 -8.77
N LEU A 390 21.74 -2.88 -8.11
CA LEU A 390 22.50 -1.68 -7.79
C LEU A 390 23.14 -1.04 -9.04
N ASP A 391 23.73 -1.84 -9.91
CA ASP A 391 24.39 -1.37 -11.13
C ASP A 391 23.38 -0.88 -12.17
N ASN A 392 22.29 -1.63 -12.35
CA ASN A 392 21.26 -1.32 -13.34
C ASN A 392 20.20 -0.33 -12.86
N PHE A 393 20.27 0.18 -11.63
CA PHE A 393 19.33 1.22 -11.17
C PHE A 393 19.46 2.47 -12.03
N GLN A 394 18.41 2.77 -12.79
CA GLN A 394 18.40 3.84 -13.77
C GLN A 394 16.98 4.20 -14.21
N VAL A 395 16.56 5.43 -13.92
CA VAL A 395 15.25 5.96 -14.30
C VAL A 395 15.35 6.68 -15.66
N LYS A 396 14.91 6.02 -16.74
CA LYS A 396 14.98 6.56 -18.13
C LYS A 396 13.69 6.50 -18.96
N SER A 397 12.69 5.72 -18.56
CA SER A 397 11.52 5.46 -19.43
C SER A 397 10.39 6.49 -19.27
N ASN A 398 9.72 6.79 -20.39
CA ASN A 398 8.67 7.82 -20.50
C ASN A 398 7.28 7.27 -20.90
N THR A 399 7.12 5.95 -20.93
CA THR A 399 5.84 5.32 -21.31
C THR A 399 5.15 4.71 -20.11
N ILE A 400 3.88 5.03 -19.92
CA ILE A 400 3.09 4.41 -18.87
C ILE A 400 2.86 2.93 -19.20
N LYS A 401 3.08 2.04 -18.25
CA LYS A 401 2.73 0.62 -18.37
C LYS A 401 2.12 0.08 -17.10
N ILE A 402 1.27 -0.94 -17.27
CA ILE A 402 0.74 -1.74 -16.17
C ILE A 402 1.32 -3.15 -16.29
N THR A 403 2.05 -3.60 -15.26
CA THR A 403 2.68 -4.92 -15.22
C THR A 403 2.10 -5.74 -14.06
N PRO A 404 1.50 -6.92 -14.32
CA PRO A 404 1.06 -7.83 -13.26
C PRO A 404 2.21 -8.27 -12.35
N SER A 405 1.94 -8.35 -11.06
CA SER A 405 2.93 -8.63 -10.03
C SER A 405 2.29 -9.21 -8.76
N LYS A 406 3.11 -9.39 -7.72
CA LYS A 406 2.70 -9.96 -6.43
C LYS A 406 2.97 -8.99 -5.28
N THR A 407 2.03 -8.90 -4.36
CA THR A 407 2.14 -8.09 -3.14
C THR A 407 3.12 -8.74 -2.16
N THR A 408 3.01 -10.06 -1.99
CA THR A 408 3.78 -10.87 -1.03
C THR A 408 4.70 -11.86 -1.74
N GLY A 409 5.63 -12.46 -0.99
CA GLY A 409 6.60 -13.44 -1.48
C GLY A 409 8.01 -12.87 -1.71
N LYS A 410 8.92 -13.75 -2.15
CA LYS A 410 10.31 -13.41 -2.50
C LYS A 410 10.37 -12.38 -3.62
N LEU A 411 11.45 -11.60 -3.68
CA LEU A 411 11.58 -10.54 -4.67
C LEU A 411 11.53 -11.10 -6.10
N GLY A 412 12.19 -12.23 -6.35
CA GLY A 412 12.23 -12.85 -7.68
C GLY A 412 10.88 -13.30 -8.24
N ALA A 413 9.89 -13.55 -7.38
CA ALA A 413 8.54 -13.90 -7.80
C ALA A 413 7.71 -12.67 -8.23
N LYS A 414 8.19 -11.46 -7.96
CA LYS A 414 7.58 -10.20 -8.38
C LYS A 414 8.10 -9.82 -9.77
N SER A 415 7.36 -8.98 -10.47
CA SER A 415 7.77 -8.45 -11.77
C SER A 415 8.95 -7.47 -11.64
N VAL A 416 9.90 -7.53 -12.58
CA VAL A 416 11.06 -6.62 -12.63
C VAL A 416 10.58 -5.16 -12.89
N PRO A 417 10.85 -4.23 -11.95
CA PRO A 417 10.40 -2.84 -12.01
C PRO A 417 10.94 -2.01 -13.17
N TYR A 418 10.32 -0.85 -13.40
CA TYR A 418 10.72 0.06 -14.48
C TYR A 418 12.06 0.78 -14.23
N TYR A 419 12.44 0.98 -12.96
CA TYR A 419 13.63 1.74 -12.56
C TYR A 419 14.94 0.95 -12.71
N TYR A 420 14.91 -0.20 -13.39
CA TYR A 420 16.09 -0.95 -13.77
C TYR A 420 16.32 -0.93 -15.28
N ASN A 421 17.58 -0.89 -15.69
CA ASN A 421 17.98 -1.33 -17.01
C ASN A 421 18.00 -2.87 -17.06
N VAL A 422 17.02 -3.47 -17.73
CA VAL A 422 16.82 -4.93 -17.70
C VAL A 422 17.65 -5.60 -18.79
N ASP A 423 18.88 -5.97 -18.45
CA ASP A 423 19.74 -6.82 -19.27
C ASP A 423 19.52 -8.32 -18.98
N ASP A 424 20.16 -9.18 -19.78
CA ASP A 424 20.04 -10.63 -19.63
C ASP A 424 20.62 -11.12 -18.28
N ASN A 425 21.68 -10.48 -17.79
CA ASN A 425 22.28 -10.79 -16.49
C ASN A 425 21.30 -10.55 -15.33
N LEU A 426 20.60 -9.41 -15.33
CA LEU A 426 19.60 -9.10 -14.32
C LEU A 426 18.44 -10.09 -14.40
N LEU A 427 17.95 -10.43 -15.59
CA LEU A 427 16.89 -11.43 -15.75
C LEU A 427 17.30 -12.80 -15.20
N HIS A 428 18.53 -13.23 -15.46
CA HIS A 428 19.09 -14.46 -14.90
C HIS A 428 19.20 -14.41 -13.38
N ALA A 429 19.61 -13.29 -12.81
CA ALA A 429 19.72 -13.15 -11.36
C ALA A 429 18.38 -12.91 -10.66
N TRP A 430 17.35 -12.44 -11.38
CA TRP A 430 16.08 -12.01 -10.80
C TRP A 430 15.27 -13.13 -10.17
N ASP A 431 15.16 -14.30 -10.83
CA ASP A 431 14.43 -15.46 -10.30
C ASP A 431 15.27 -16.73 -10.50
N PHE A 432 15.81 -17.25 -9.40
CA PHE A 432 16.67 -18.43 -9.42
C PHE A 432 15.96 -19.67 -9.95
N GLU A 433 14.69 -19.88 -9.60
CA GLU A 433 13.95 -21.08 -10.03
C GLU A 433 13.73 -21.05 -11.54
N LYS A 434 13.37 -19.89 -12.11
CA LYS A 434 13.26 -19.74 -13.57
C LYS A 434 14.58 -19.89 -14.29
N SER A 435 15.66 -19.35 -13.72
CA SER A 435 17.00 -19.49 -14.29
C SER A 435 17.49 -20.94 -14.25
N SER A 436 17.19 -21.69 -13.19
CA SER A 436 17.52 -23.12 -13.09
C SER A 436 16.81 -23.98 -14.14
N LEU A 437 15.69 -23.48 -14.66
CA LEU A 437 14.91 -24.08 -15.74
C LEU A 437 15.21 -23.47 -17.13
N TYR A 438 16.22 -22.59 -17.24
CA TYR A 438 16.59 -21.89 -18.49
C TYR A 438 15.46 -21.05 -19.12
N ILE A 439 14.55 -20.54 -18.29
CA ILE A 439 13.39 -19.73 -18.71
C ILE A 439 13.37 -18.35 -18.04
N HIS A 440 14.53 -17.80 -17.69
CA HIS A 440 14.66 -16.47 -17.05
C HIS A 440 14.02 -15.34 -17.86
N GLN A 441 13.97 -15.46 -19.19
CA GLN A 441 13.31 -14.51 -20.08
C GLN A 441 11.76 -14.52 -19.95
N THR A 442 11.19 -15.44 -19.17
CA THR A 442 9.75 -15.48 -18.83
C THR A 442 9.41 -14.70 -17.56
N ASN A 443 10.36 -13.92 -17.02
CA ASN A 443 10.06 -12.92 -16.01
C ASN A 443 9.08 -11.86 -16.53
N PHE A 444 8.08 -11.50 -15.73
CA PHE A 444 7.30 -10.30 -16.02
C PHE A 444 8.16 -9.08 -15.73
N SER A 445 8.16 -8.13 -16.65
CA SER A 445 8.91 -6.89 -16.50
C SER A 445 8.19 -5.77 -17.21
N TYR A 446 8.39 -4.56 -16.70
CA TYR A 446 8.10 -3.34 -17.45
C TYR A 446 8.85 -3.28 -18.80
N HIS A 447 10.08 -3.79 -18.82
CA HIS A 447 10.97 -3.80 -19.99
C HIS A 447 10.83 -5.11 -20.75
N THR A 448 10.30 -5.04 -21.97
CA THR A 448 9.93 -6.23 -22.76
C THR A 448 10.95 -6.63 -23.83
N ALA A 449 12.01 -5.84 -24.02
CA ALA A 449 12.97 -6.03 -25.11
C ALA A 449 13.73 -7.37 -25.01
N ASN A 450 14.23 -7.69 -23.81
CA ASN A 450 15.02 -8.89 -23.52
C ASN A 450 14.18 -10.06 -22.98
N LEU A 451 12.85 -9.94 -23.01
CA LEU A 451 11.95 -11.01 -22.59
C LEU A 451 11.66 -11.99 -23.73
N ALA A 452 11.22 -13.18 -23.35
CA ALA A 452 10.82 -14.24 -24.26
C ALA A 452 9.77 -13.71 -25.25
N ASN A 453 9.89 -14.10 -26.52
CA ASN A 453 8.99 -13.63 -27.57
C ASN A 453 7.62 -14.33 -27.54
N ASN A 454 6.89 -14.14 -26.45
CA ASN A 454 5.58 -14.70 -26.18
C ASN A 454 4.65 -13.57 -25.71
N ASN A 455 3.44 -13.48 -26.29
CA ASN A 455 2.45 -12.48 -25.92
C ASN A 455 2.02 -12.57 -24.44
N TYR A 456 1.97 -13.76 -23.86
CA TYR A 456 1.72 -13.92 -22.43
C TYR A 456 2.75 -13.20 -21.56
N ILE A 457 4.01 -13.13 -22.01
CA ILE A 457 5.10 -12.47 -21.29
C ILE A 457 5.20 -10.98 -21.61
N LYS A 458 5.09 -10.61 -22.90
CA LYS A 458 5.25 -9.22 -23.36
C LYS A 458 3.98 -8.37 -23.23
N ALA A 459 2.80 -9.00 -23.18
CA ALA A 459 1.49 -8.36 -23.06
C ALA A 459 0.56 -9.16 -22.10
N PRO A 460 0.96 -9.34 -20.83
CA PRO A 460 0.31 -10.27 -19.90
C PRO A 460 -1.14 -9.91 -19.54
N LEU A 461 -1.54 -8.64 -19.68
CA LEU A 461 -2.90 -8.16 -19.33
C LEU A 461 -4.01 -8.77 -20.18
N GLY A 462 -3.68 -9.34 -21.35
CA GLY A 462 -4.64 -10.06 -22.20
C GLY A 462 -4.94 -11.48 -21.74
N TYR A 463 -4.33 -11.95 -20.65
CA TYR A 463 -4.38 -13.33 -20.19
C TYR A 463 -4.79 -13.43 -18.71
N CYS A 464 -5.21 -14.61 -18.28
CA CYS A 464 -5.49 -14.90 -16.87
C CYS A 464 -4.19 -14.76 -16.05
N THR A 465 -4.25 -13.93 -15.01
CA THR A 465 -3.12 -13.62 -14.10
C THR A 465 -3.55 -13.84 -12.66
N ASP A 466 -4.16 -15.00 -12.38
CA ASP A 466 -4.75 -15.35 -11.09
C ASP A 466 -3.70 -15.45 -9.97
N ASP A 467 -2.45 -15.76 -10.33
CA ASP A 467 -1.33 -15.84 -9.42
C ASP A 467 -0.69 -14.48 -9.09
N CYS A 468 -1.17 -13.41 -9.73
CA CYS A 468 -0.75 -12.03 -9.53
C CYS A 468 -1.87 -11.25 -8.81
N ASP A 469 -1.59 -10.65 -7.66
CA ASP A 469 -2.57 -9.86 -6.90
C ASP A 469 -2.27 -8.36 -6.90
N PHE A 470 -1.25 -7.93 -7.67
CA PHE A 470 -0.78 -6.55 -7.72
C PHE A 470 -0.62 -6.06 -9.16
N TYR A 471 -0.94 -4.79 -9.40
CA TYR A 471 -0.67 -4.08 -10.65
C TYR A 471 0.43 -3.05 -10.39
N ARG A 472 1.63 -3.27 -10.94
CA ARG A 472 2.64 -2.21 -11.00
C ARG A 472 2.22 -1.20 -12.05
N ILE A 473 2.12 0.06 -11.68
CA ILE A 473 1.71 1.16 -12.58
C ILE A 473 2.84 2.17 -12.58
N GLU A 474 3.63 2.18 -13.64
CA GLU A 474 4.94 2.84 -13.65
C GLU A 474 5.19 3.61 -14.96
N GLY A 475 6.18 4.51 -14.93
CA GLY A 475 6.62 5.25 -16.12
C GLY A 475 5.76 6.47 -16.49
N TYR A 476 4.92 6.97 -15.57
CA TYR A 476 4.01 8.09 -15.80
C TYR A 476 4.57 9.47 -15.47
N LEU A 477 5.73 9.57 -14.81
CA LEU A 477 6.23 10.83 -14.24
C LEU A 477 6.37 11.98 -15.25
N ASN A 478 6.74 11.65 -16.50
CA ASN A 478 7.01 12.62 -17.56
C ASN A 478 5.81 12.81 -18.53
N ASN A 479 4.64 12.27 -18.20
CA ASN A 479 3.43 12.39 -19.04
C ASN A 479 2.46 13.44 -18.48
N ASN A 480 1.65 14.03 -19.36
CA ASN A 480 0.58 14.94 -18.92
C ASN A 480 -0.57 14.17 -18.26
N ALA A 481 -1.27 14.83 -17.32
CA ALA A 481 -2.29 14.20 -16.49
C ALA A 481 -3.44 13.59 -17.31
N ASP A 482 -3.87 14.26 -18.39
CA ASP A 482 -4.97 13.77 -19.24
C ASP A 482 -4.59 12.49 -20.00
N SER A 483 -3.34 12.38 -20.44
CA SER A 483 -2.82 11.19 -21.11
C SER A 483 -2.71 10.03 -20.12
N VAL A 484 -2.25 10.29 -18.89
CA VAL A 484 -2.21 9.28 -17.83
C VAL A 484 -3.61 8.79 -17.49
N LYS A 485 -4.56 9.72 -17.28
CA LYS A 485 -5.95 9.40 -17.00
C LYS A 485 -6.57 8.56 -18.11
N THR A 486 -6.43 9.00 -19.36
CA THR A 486 -6.95 8.31 -20.54
C THR A 486 -6.34 6.91 -20.67
N PHE A 487 -5.03 6.77 -20.47
CA PHE A 487 -4.34 5.48 -20.50
C PHE A 487 -4.89 4.51 -19.44
N LEU A 488 -5.00 4.96 -18.18
CA LEU A 488 -5.49 4.12 -17.08
C LEU A 488 -6.95 3.72 -17.27
N GLU A 489 -7.82 4.66 -17.66
CA GLU A 489 -9.24 4.36 -17.94
C GLU A 489 -9.39 3.37 -19.10
N THR A 490 -8.60 3.55 -20.17
CA THR A 490 -8.61 2.66 -21.33
C THR A 490 -8.16 1.26 -20.93
N LYS A 491 -7.01 1.13 -20.25
CA LYS A 491 -6.47 -0.17 -19.86
C LYS A 491 -7.33 -0.90 -18.83
N ARG A 492 -7.96 -0.16 -17.90
CA ARG A 492 -8.94 -0.73 -16.98
C ARG A 492 -10.14 -1.34 -17.71
N LYS A 493 -10.70 -0.64 -18.70
CA LYS A 493 -11.86 -1.12 -19.48
C LYS A 493 -11.48 -2.26 -20.42
N GLU A 494 -10.35 -2.15 -21.10
CA GLU A 494 -9.87 -3.12 -22.09
C GLU A 494 -9.53 -4.48 -21.46
N HIS A 495 -8.90 -4.48 -20.28
CA HIS A 495 -8.40 -5.69 -19.62
C HIS A 495 -9.14 -6.04 -18.32
N GLY A 496 -10.25 -5.35 -17.99
CA GLY A 496 -11.03 -5.62 -16.78
C GLY A 496 -10.23 -5.42 -15.47
N LEU A 497 -9.33 -4.44 -15.41
CA LEU A 497 -8.43 -4.27 -14.27
C LEU A 497 -9.16 -3.72 -13.04
N ASP A 498 -9.17 -4.52 -11.97
CA ASP A 498 -9.81 -4.19 -10.71
C ASP A 498 -8.92 -3.32 -9.80
N PHE A 499 -8.92 -2.01 -10.02
CA PHE A 499 -8.40 -0.99 -9.10
C PHE A 499 -9.08 0.34 -9.39
N ASP A 500 -9.17 1.26 -8.43
CA ASP A 500 -9.57 2.65 -8.68
C ASP A 500 -8.37 3.59 -8.61
N PHE A 501 -8.50 4.80 -9.16
CA PHE A 501 -7.42 5.78 -9.07
C PHE A 501 -7.92 7.22 -8.98
N TYR A 502 -7.09 8.07 -8.37
CA TYR A 502 -7.26 9.52 -8.30
C TYR A 502 -5.98 10.21 -8.75
N ILE A 503 -6.11 11.29 -9.51
CA ILE A 503 -5.01 12.19 -9.86
C ILE A 503 -5.34 13.52 -9.19
N LEU A 504 -4.55 13.93 -8.20
CA LEU A 504 -4.79 15.14 -7.42
C LEU A 504 -3.58 16.06 -7.44
N ASP A 505 -3.84 17.35 -7.63
CA ASP A 505 -2.86 18.39 -7.46
C ASP A 505 -2.71 18.75 -5.98
N ILE A 506 -1.47 18.81 -5.50
CA ILE A 506 -1.20 19.10 -4.09
C ILE A 506 -1.61 20.52 -3.67
N VAL A 507 -1.70 21.47 -4.60
CA VAL A 507 -2.13 22.84 -4.36
C VAL A 507 -3.61 23.01 -4.67
N GLU A 508 -4.05 22.64 -5.88
CA GLU A 508 -5.44 22.86 -6.30
C GLU A 508 -6.43 21.98 -5.53
N ASN A 509 -6.02 20.77 -5.13
CA ASN A 509 -6.87 19.82 -4.40
C ASN A 509 -6.45 19.67 -2.92
N ALA A 510 -5.85 20.70 -2.32
CA ALA A 510 -5.38 20.64 -0.93
C ALA A 510 -6.48 20.25 0.08
N ALA A 511 -7.70 20.76 -0.10
CA ALA A 511 -8.83 20.42 0.78
C ALA A 511 -9.21 18.94 0.69
N ASP A 512 -9.25 18.38 -0.52
CA ASP A 512 -9.55 16.96 -0.74
C ASP A 512 -8.45 16.07 -0.18
N LEU A 513 -7.18 16.41 -0.44
CA LEU A 513 -6.05 15.66 0.10
C LEU A 513 -6.06 15.62 1.63
N LYS A 514 -6.46 16.74 2.27
CA LYS A 514 -6.63 16.78 3.73
C LYS A 514 -7.72 15.81 4.19
N ILE A 515 -8.87 15.79 3.53
CA ILE A 515 -9.96 14.84 3.86
C ILE A 515 -9.50 13.41 3.62
N LEU A 516 -8.89 13.15 2.46
CA LEU A 516 -8.45 11.84 2.01
C LEU A 516 -7.47 11.22 3.00
N PHE A 517 -6.42 11.93 3.39
CA PHE A 517 -5.44 11.44 4.37
C PHE A 517 -5.99 11.36 5.81
N ASN A 518 -6.96 12.21 6.17
CA ASN A 518 -7.58 12.15 7.51
C ASN A 518 -8.65 11.06 7.64
N THR A 519 -9.19 10.57 6.53
CA THR A 519 -10.21 9.51 6.51
C THR A 519 -9.62 8.15 6.16
N ASN A 520 -8.45 8.12 5.51
CA ASN A 520 -7.78 6.91 5.05
C ASN A 520 -6.29 6.94 5.45
N TYR A 521 -5.98 6.40 6.64
CA TYR A 521 -4.61 6.43 7.18
C TYR A 521 -3.64 5.41 6.57
N SER A 522 -4.13 4.51 5.72
CA SER A 522 -3.36 3.36 5.22
C SER A 522 -2.67 3.58 3.87
N PHE A 523 -2.57 4.83 3.41
CA PHE A 523 -1.80 5.14 2.21
C PHE A 523 -0.32 4.83 2.41
N GLU A 524 0.28 4.17 1.42
CA GLU A 524 1.70 3.82 1.40
C GLU A 524 2.21 3.84 -0.04
N HIS A 525 3.48 4.19 -0.24
CA HIS A 525 4.08 4.14 -1.57
C HIS A 525 4.41 2.69 -1.97
N LYS A 526 3.82 2.23 -3.08
CA LYS A 526 3.95 0.84 -3.55
C LYS A 526 4.33 0.72 -5.05
N ALA A 527 4.52 1.83 -5.77
CA ALA A 527 4.76 1.85 -7.22
C ALA A 527 3.67 1.10 -8.02
N GLY A 528 2.42 1.31 -7.62
CA GLY A 528 1.27 0.55 -8.12
C GLY A 528 0.22 0.28 -7.04
N VAL A 529 -0.68 -0.65 -7.33
CA VAL A 529 -1.87 -0.89 -6.51
C VAL A 529 -2.25 -2.37 -6.50
N LYS A 530 -2.73 -2.85 -5.34
CA LYS A 530 -3.28 -4.19 -5.20
C LYS A 530 -4.60 -4.32 -5.98
N LYS A 531 -4.93 -5.51 -6.48
CA LYS A 531 -6.28 -5.81 -6.99
C LYS A 531 -7.34 -5.45 -5.94
N GLY A 532 -8.35 -4.69 -6.33
CA GLY A 532 -9.39 -4.13 -5.44
C GLY A 532 -8.95 -2.89 -4.66
N GLY A 533 -7.76 -2.35 -4.88
CA GLY A 533 -7.22 -1.18 -4.19
C GLY A 533 -7.48 0.15 -4.91
N THR A 534 -6.99 1.24 -4.31
CA THR A 534 -7.03 2.59 -4.90
C THR A 534 -5.63 3.19 -5.02
N LEU A 535 -5.29 3.69 -6.21
CA LEU A 535 -4.04 4.40 -6.51
C LEU A 535 -4.26 5.92 -6.44
N LEU A 536 -3.44 6.63 -5.68
CA LEU A 536 -3.39 8.08 -5.61
C LEU A 536 -2.13 8.58 -6.30
N LEU A 537 -2.28 9.28 -7.42
CA LEU A 537 -1.21 9.93 -8.14
C LEU A 537 -1.18 11.41 -7.77
N LEU A 538 -0.06 11.88 -7.21
CA LEU A 538 0.11 13.28 -6.81
C LEU A 538 0.87 14.05 -7.89
N LYS A 539 0.36 15.24 -8.21
CA LYS A 539 1.00 16.19 -9.13
C LYS A 539 1.13 17.59 -8.52
N SER A 540 1.97 18.41 -9.13
CA SER A 540 1.99 19.86 -8.93
C SER A 540 2.08 20.54 -10.29
N GLY A 541 1.06 21.33 -10.62
CA GLY A 541 0.86 21.85 -11.96
C GLY A 541 0.73 20.72 -12.97
N GLU A 542 1.59 20.71 -13.99
CA GLU A 542 1.63 19.69 -15.05
C GLU A 542 2.52 18.48 -14.71
N THR A 543 3.22 18.51 -13.58
CA THR A 543 4.27 17.51 -13.27
C THR A 543 3.83 16.53 -12.18
N PHE A 544 3.97 15.24 -12.45
CA PHE A 544 3.77 14.21 -11.43
C PHE A 544 4.95 14.17 -10.46
N ILE A 545 4.65 13.90 -9.19
CA ILE A 545 5.65 13.86 -8.11
C ILE A 545 5.89 12.43 -7.65
N THR A 546 4.82 11.72 -7.28
CA THR A 546 4.86 10.35 -6.72
C THR A 546 3.47 9.71 -6.71
N ASP A 547 3.39 8.44 -6.34
CA ASP A 547 2.16 7.70 -6.05
C ASP A 547 2.08 7.19 -4.61
N PHE A 548 0.85 6.99 -4.15
CA PHE A 548 0.50 6.25 -2.96
C PHE A 548 -0.66 5.29 -3.25
N ALA A 549 -0.79 4.22 -2.49
CA ALA A 549 -1.87 3.27 -2.65
C ALA A 549 -2.44 2.81 -1.31
N ILE A 550 -3.72 2.40 -1.35
CA ILE A 550 -4.42 1.74 -0.25
C ILE A 550 -5.06 0.44 -0.75
N ASP A 551 -5.11 -0.58 0.09
CA ASP A 551 -5.51 -1.95 -0.28
C ASP A 551 -7.03 -2.14 -0.44
N GLY A 552 -7.81 -1.06 -0.55
CA GLY A 552 -9.25 -1.07 -0.79
C GLY A 552 -9.73 0.08 -1.68
N LYS A 553 -10.95 -0.07 -2.22
CA LYS A 553 -11.64 1.00 -2.95
C LYS A 553 -12.13 2.07 -1.98
N ILE A 554 -11.83 3.33 -2.30
CA ILE A 554 -12.36 4.47 -1.55
C ILE A 554 -13.79 4.69 -2.03
N ASN A 555 -14.77 4.57 -1.13
CA ASN A 555 -16.16 4.81 -1.47
C ASN A 555 -16.28 6.29 -1.95
N PRO A 556 -16.91 6.56 -3.11
CA PRO A 556 -17.17 7.92 -3.58
C PRO A 556 -17.89 8.79 -2.53
N GLU A 557 -18.65 8.17 -1.64
CA GLU A 557 -19.34 8.82 -0.52
C GLU A 557 -18.40 9.28 0.62
N SER A 558 -17.19 8.73 0.71
CA SER A 558 -16.23 8.97 1.80
C SER A 558 -14.96 9.72 1.38
N GLY A 559 -14.87 10.32 0.18
CA GLY A 559 -13.64 11.01 -0.16
C GLY A 559 -13.60 11.97 -1.36
N LEU A 560 -14.38 11.79 -2.43
CA LEU A 560 -14.19 12.60 -3.66
C LEU A 560 -15.48 12.96 -4.42
N GLY A 561 -16.66 12.73 -3.84
CA GLY A 561 -17.96 13.12 -4.43
C GLY A 561 -18.60 14.32 -3.75
N CYS A 562 -17.85 15.39 -3.46
CA CYS A 562 -18.45 16.57 -2.84
C CYS A 562 -19.05 17.51 -3.90
N CYS A 563 -20.23 18.00 -3.52
CA CYS A 563 -20.69 19.35 -3.80
C CYS A 563 -21.73 19.54 -4.91
N THR A 564 -22.78 18.69 -4.90
CA THR A 564 -24.11 19.10 -5.38
C THR A 564 -24.68 20.14 -4.41
N ILE A 565 -25.00 21.35 -4.88
CA ILE A 565 -25.73 22.35 -4.07
C ILE A 565 -27.23 22.14 -4.27
N ILE A 566 -27.95 21.99 -3.16
CA ILE A 566 -29.40 21.98 -3.12
C ILE A 566 -29.90 23.33 -2.62
N GLN A 567 -30.77 23.96 -3.40
CA GLN A 567 -31.64 25.04 -2.92
C GLN A 567 -33.00 24.46 -2.55
N CYS A 568 -33.53 24.84 -1.39
CA CYS A 568 -34.89 24.51 -0.99
C CYS A 568 -35.64 25.80 -0.64
N THR A 569 -36.91 25.90 -1.05
CA THR A 569 -37.76 27.06 -0.71
C THR A 569 -38.67 26.75 0.47
N TYR A 570 -38.80 27.71 1.38
CA TYR A 570 -39.51 27.60 2.65
C TYR A 570 -40.40 28.83 2.86
N PRO A 571 -41.56 28.71 3.53
CA PRO A 571 -42.29 29.86 4.02
C PRO A 571 -41.52 30.53 5.16
N TRP A 572 -41.60 31.86 5.24
CA TRP A 572 -41.02 32.60 6.36
C TRP A 572 -41.88 32.52 7.63
N ILE A 573 -41.25 32.67 8.80
CA ILE A 573 -41.90 32.50 10.11
C ILE A 573 -42.96 33.56 10.44
N SER A 574 -42.80 34.77 9.92
CA SER A 574 -43.74 35.88 10.12
C SER A 574 -44.41 36.22 8.79
N SER A 575 -45.74 36.40 8.81
CA SER A 575 -46.48 36.70 7.57
C SER A 575 -46.06 38.05 6.96
N LEU A 576 -45.99 38.13 5.64
CA LEU A 576 -45.68 39.39 4.94
C LEU A 576 -46.66 40.51 5.29
N LYS A 577 -47.95 40.18 5.49
CA LYS A 577 -48.96 41.15 5.94
C LYS A 577 -48.60 41.73 7.32
N TYR A 578 -48.17 40.88 8.26
CA TYR A 578 -47.73 41.31 9.57
C TYR A 578 -46.49 42.21 9.49
N ILE A 579 -45.47 41.80 8.76
CA ILE A 579 -44.23 42.57 8.58
C ILE A 579 -44.51 43.92 7.92
N ASN A 580 -45.37 43.95 6.89
CA ASN A 580 -45.78 45.19 6.23
C ASN A 580 -46.54 46.13 7.18
N ASN A 581 -47.46 45.60 8.00
CA ASN A 581 -48.17 46.41 8.99
C ASN A 581 -47.22 46.97 10.06
N LEU A 582 -46.26 46.15 10.51
CA LEU A 582 -45.24 46.53 11.48
C LEU A 582 -44.34 47.65 10.93
N SER A 583 -43.97 47.58 9.66
CA SER A 583 -43.17 48.63 9.02
C SER A 583 -43.96 49.92 8.76
N ARG A 584 -45.27 49.83 8.44
CA ARG A 584 -46.16 50.98 8.24
C ARG A 584 -46.51 51.72 9.53
N SER A 585 -46.43 51.07 10.69
CA SER A 585 -46.71 51.75 11.97
C SER A 585 -45.75 52.90 12.26
N LEU A 586 -44.58 52.96 11.60
CA LEU A 586 -43.67 54.10 11.67
C LEU A 586 -44.26 55.42 11.17
N ASN A 587 -45.26 55.37 10.29
CA ASN A 587 -45.93 56.54 9.72
C ASN A 587 -47.30 56.84 10.37
N GLY A 588 -47.71 56.02 11.37
CA GLY A 588 -48.98 56.19 12.09
C GLY A 588 -48.82 57.02 13.37
N THR A 589 -49.94 57.42 13.96
CA THR A 589 -49.95 58.13 15.25
C THR A 589 -49.43 57.21 16.37
N PRO A 590 -48.38 57.57 17.12
CA PRO A 590 -47.82 56.74 18.18
C PRO A 590 -48.84 56.41 19.28
N SER A 591 -48.85 55.17 19.75
CA SER A 591 -49.68 54.75 20.88
C SER A 591 -49.20 55.42 22.16
N LYS A 592 -50.12 55.96 22.97
CA LYS A 592 -49.80 56.55 24.28
C LYS A 592 -49.65 55.52 25.40
N THR A 593 -50.03 54.26 25.17
CA THR A 593 -50.06 53.20 26.21
C THR A 593 -49.05 52.08 25.98
N THR A 594 -48.48 51.97 24.79
CA THR A 594 -47.56 50.88 24.40
C THR A 594 -46.47 51.42 23.49
N ALA A 595 -45.20 51.13 23.82
CA ALA A 595 -44.08 51.50 22.98
C ALA A 595 -44.17 50.76 21.64
N MET A 596 -44.26 51.51 20.54
CA MET A 596 -44.24 50.92 19.21
C MET A 596 -42.83 50.39 18.90
N PRO A 597 -42.69 49.17 18.36
CA PRO A 597 -41.38 48.64 18.01
C PRO A 597 -40.78 49.47 16.89
N THR A 598 -39.46 49.65 16.94
CA THR A 598 -38.67 50.32 15.91
C THR A 598 -37.86 49.33 15.07
N HIS A 599 -37.73 48.08 15.54
CA HIS A 599 -36.97 47.01 14.91
C HIS A 599 -37.81 45.74 14.86
N TYR A 600 -37.62 44.96 13.80
CA TYR A 600 -37.98 43.55 13.74
C TYR A 600 -36.88 42.75 14.43
N VAL A 601 -37.23 42.00 15.47
CA VAL A 601 -36.26 41.33 16.36
C VAL A 601 -36.43 39.82 16.26
N LEU A 602 -35.36 39.15 15.86
CA LEU A 602 -35.29 37.71 15.70
C LEU A 602 -34.34 37.12 16.73
N ASN A 603 -34.68 35.95 17.27
CA ASN A 603 -33.85 35.18 18.19
C ASN A 603 -33.51 33.84 17.54
N VAL A 604 -32.25 33.67 17.13
CA VAL A 604 -31.71 32.42 16.60
C VAL A 604 -31.22 31.59 17.76
N ARG A 605 -31.94 30.52 18.11
CA ARG A 605 -31.66 29.72 19.31
C ARG A 605 -30.60 28.65 19.07
N THR A 606 -30.70 27.98 17.94
CA THR A 606 -29.86 26.86 17.56
C THR A 606 -29.54 26.97 16.08
N TYR A 607 -28.27 26.78 15.74
CA TYR A 607 -27.84 26.67 14.36
C TYR A 607 -26.74 25.61 14.29
N SER A 608 -26.99 24.51 13.57
CA SER A 608 -26.01 23.44 13.35
C SER A 608 -26.08 22.86 11.94
N ILE A 609 -24.94 22.36 11.48
CA ILE A 609 -24.80 21.60 10.23
C ILE A 609 -24.09 20.29 10.55
N ASN A 610 -24.65 19.16 10.11
CA ASN A 610 -24.16 17.80 10.36
C ASN A 610 -23.88 17.52 11.85
N GLY A 611 -24.68 18.11 12.75
CA GLY A 611 -24.50 18.00 14.20
C GLY A 611 -23.43 18.90 14.80
N VAL A 612 -22.64 19.63 13.99
CA VAL A 612 -21.68 20.64 14.45
C VAL A 612 -22.41 21.96 14.66
N LYS A 613 -22.35 22.49 15.88
CA LYS A 613 -22.98 23.78 16.23
C LYS A 613 -22.20 24.95 15.62
N ILE A 614 -22.88 25.76 14.82
CA ILE A 614 -22.36 27.03 14.27
C ILE A 614 -22.42 28.13 15.34
N ILE A 615 -23.49 28.14 16.12
CA ILE A 615 -23.62 29.00 17.30
C ILE A 615 -23.63 28.15 18.57
N THR A 616 -22.88 28.58 19.57
CA THR A 616 -22.86 27.94 20.89
C THR A 616 -23.89 28.54 21.85
N ASN A 617 -24.27 29.81 21.63
CA ASN A 617 -25.27 30.56 22.38
C ASN A 617 -26.31 31.21 21.45
N PRO A 618 -27.54 31.48 21.92
CA PRO A 618 -28.55 32.18 21.13
C PRO A 618 -28.09 33.57 20.67
N VAL A 619 -28.39 33.93 19.42
CA VAL A 619 -28.02 35.21 18.79
C VAL A 619 -29.28 36.04 18.52
N ILE A 620 -29.30 37.29 18.98
CA ILE A 620 -30.42 38.23 18.75
C ILE A 620 -30.07 39.15 17.59
N ILE A 621 -30.90 39.11 16.55
CA ILE A 621 -30.77 39.92 15.34
C ILE A 621 -31.81 41.04 15.38
N ARG A 622 -31.38 42.29 15.18
CA ARG A 622 -32.24 43.49 15.22
C ARG A 622 -32.20 44.23 13.90
N ILE A 623 -33.33 44.30 13.22
CA ILE A 623 -33.42 44.87 11.87
C ILE A 623 -34.35 46.09 11.90
N PRO A 624 -33.90 47.30 11.52
CA PRO A 624 -34.75 48.50 11.55
C PRO A 624 -36.02 48.34 10.69
N LEU A 625 -37.18 48.74 11.22
CA LEU A 625 -38.44 48.63 10.47
C LEU A 625 -38.50 49.54 9.24
N LYS A 626 -37.72 50.63 9.24
CA LYS A 626 -37.60 51.54 8.11
C LYS A 626 -36.95 50.86 6.91
N THR A 627 -35.95 50.00 7.12
CA THR A 627 -35.29 49.25 6.04
C THR A 627 -36.17 48.09 5.56
N ILE A 628 -36.91 47.46 6.46
CA ILE A 628 -37.90 46.43 6.10
C ILE A 628 -39.04 47.00 5.26
N PHE A 629 -39.50 48.23 5.52
CA PHE A 629 -40.52 48.87 4.68
C PHE A 629 -40.07 48.98 3.21
N LEU A 630 -38.78 49.31 3.00
CA LEU A 630 -38.20 49.54 1.68
C LEU A 630 -37.76 48.24 0.99
N ARG A 631 -37.08 47.35 1.72
CA ARG A 631 -36.39 46.16 1.20
C ARG A 631 -37.06 44.83 1.60
N ARG A 632 -38.18 44.88 2.31
CA ARG A 632 -39.01 43.73 2.70
C ARG A 632 -38.21 42.62 3.41
N LEU A 633 -38.33 41.37 2.96
CA LEU A 633 -37.60 40.24 3.52
C LEU A 633 -36.17 40.12 2.99
N HIS A 634 -35.79 40.82 1.93
CA HIS A 634 -34.42 40.79 1.43
C HIS A 634 -33.43 41.30 2.47
N VAL A 635 -33.74 42.38 3.19
CA VAL A 635 -32.88 42.89 4.29
C VAL A 635 -32.79 41.89 5.45
N VAL A 636 -33.81 41.06 5.66
CA VAL A 636 -33.78 40.01 6.69
C VAL A 636 -32.81 38.90 6.30
N MET A 637 -32.84 38.44 5.05
CA MET A 637 -31.93 37.41 4.56
C MET A 637 -30.48 37.91 4.51
N GLU A 638 -30.27 39.14 4.06
CA GLU A 638 -28.95 39.79 4.11
C GLU A 638 -28.42 39.86 5.53
N THR A 639 -29.23 40.35 6.49
CA THR A 639 -28.78 40.41 7.89
C THR A 639 -28.41 39.03 8.42
N LEU A 640 -29.16 37.98 8.07
CA LEU A 640 -28.83 36.61 8.45
C LEU A 640 -27.52 36.11 7.84
N ASN A 641 -27.26 36.39 6.57
CA ASN A 641 -26.03 35.99 5.89
C ASN A 641 -24.81 36.76 6.43
N THR A 642 -24.99 38.03 6.80
CA THR A 642 -23.93 38.85 7.41
C THR A 642 -23.59 38.38 8.82
N GLU A 643 -24.61 38.06 9.63
CA GLU A 643 -24.40 37.53 10.99
C GLU A 643 -23.86 36.10 10.99
N PHE A 644 -24.18 35.30 9.97
CA PHE A 644 -23.70 33.93 9.80
C PHE A 644 -22.94 33.75 8.48
N PRO A 645 -21.65 34.15 8.42
CA PRO A 645 -20.83 34.11 7.20
C PRO A 645 -20.38 32.69 6.81
N THR A 646 -20.79 31.68 7.56
CA THR A 646 -20.51 30.27 7.28
C THR A 646 -21.76 29.44 7.55
N GLY A 647 -22.12 28.57 6.61
CA GLY A 647 -23.21 27.61 6.74
C GLY A 647 -24.23 27.73 5.61
N LEU A 648 -25.50 27.67 5.95
CA LEU A 648 -26.63 27.93 5.05
C LEU A 648 -26.56 29.34 4.48
N LEU A 649 -26.92 29.47 3.20
CA LEU A 649 -27.15 30.77 2.58
C LEU A 649 -28.65 31.03 2.45
N PHE A 650 -29.08 32.21 2.89
CA PHE A 650 -30.47 32.65 2.87
C PHE A 650 -30.71 33.64 1.73
N ASP A 651 -31.82 33.47 1.01
CA ASP A 651 -32.28 34.41 0.00
C ASP A 651 -33.82 34.48 0.02
N PHE A 652 -34.42 35.47 -0.64
CA PHE A 652 -35.86 35.65 -0.70
C PHE A 652 -36.31 35.78 -2.15
N ILE A 653 -37.25 34.91 -2.56
CA ILE A 653 -37.86 34.95 -3.88
C ILE A 653 -39.14 35.78 -3.77
N GLU A 654 -39.11 37.00 -4.30
CA GLU A 654 -40.24 37.93 -4.23
C GLU A 654 -41.43 37.43 -5.06
N GLU A 655 -41.20 36.67 -6.12
CA GLU A 655 -42.24 36.11 -6.99
C GLU A 655 -43.03 35.00 -6.28
N GLU A 656 -42.35 34.16 -5.48
CA GLU A 656 -42.96 33.06 -4.74
C GLU A 656 -43.36 33.43 -3.31
N LYS A 657 -42.93 34.60 -2.82
CA LYS A 657 -43.07 35.03 -1.42
C LYS A 657 -42.47 34.02 -0.42
N LYS A 658 -41.39 33.33 -0.82
CA LYS A 658 -40.71 32.29 -0.04
C LYS A 658 -39.24 32.61 0.19
N VAL A 659 -38.71 32.10 1.29
CA VAL A 659 -37.28 32.13 1.59
C VAL A 659 -36.61 30.93 0.96
N LYS A 660 -35.50 31.17 0.27
CA LYS A 660 -34.63 30.15 -0.30
C LYS A 660 -33.49 29.90 0.68
N ILE A 661 -33.25 28.64 1.00
CA ILE A 661 -32.11 28.19 1.80
C ILE A 661 -31.27 27.27 0.92
N MET A 662 -30.00 27.61 0.76
CA MET A 662 -29.03 26.83 -0.01
C MET A 662 -28.06 26.09 0.92
N LYS A 663 -27.79 24.82 0.59
CA LYS A 663 -26.89 23.92 1.32
C LYS A 663 -26.22 22.93 0.36
N LEU A 664 -25.20 22.20 0.82
CA LEU A 664 -24.76 21.00 0.10
C LEU A 664 -25.80 19.88 0.24
N ASP A 665 -25.96 19.08 -0.80
CA ASP A 665 -26.94 17.99 -0.91
C ASP A 665 -26.92 17.06 0.31
N LYS A 666 -25.72 16.66 0.73
CA LYS A 666 -25.51 15.72 1.84
C LYS A 666 -25.58 16.36 3.23
N ASP A 667 -25.61 17.70 3.33
CA ASP A 667 -25.64 18.37 4.62
C ASP A 667 -27.04 18.30 5.25
N LYS A 668 -27.09 17.88 6.51
CA LYS A 668 -28.28 18.02 7.36
C LYS A 668 -28.12 19.27 8.21
N PHE A 669 -29.17 20.07 8.31
CA PHE A 669 -29.09 21.30 9.07
C PHE A 669 -30.25 21.42 10.05
N GLU A 670 -29.99 22.17 11.10
CA GLU A 670 -30.99 22.59 12.07
C GLU A 670 -30.82 24.08 12.31
N PHE A 671 -31.86 24.85 11.95
CA PHE A 671 -31.91 26.29 12.15
C PHE A 671 -33.19 26.67 12.90
N GLU A 672 -33.03 27.01 14.18
CA GLU A 672 -34.15 27.39 15.07
C GLU A 672 -34.20 28.90 15.25
N ILE A 673 -35.34 29.50 14.92
CA ILE A 673 -35.55 30.94 14.96
C ILE A 673 -36.93 31.31 15.50
N GLN A 674 -37.02 32.45 16.17
CA GLN A 674 -38.22 32.97 16.81
C GLN A 674 -38.34 34.49 16.57
N ASP A 675 -39.52 34.97 16.21
CA ASP A 675 -39.84 36.41 16.15
C ASP A 675 -40.25 36.91 17.53
N ILE A 676 -39.39 37.71 18.16
CA ILE A 676 -39.59 38.25 19.50
C ILE A 676 -39.92 39.75 19.50
N THR A 677 -40.33 40.29 18.34
CA THR A 677 -40.54 41.73 18.17
C THR A 677 -41.59 42.31 19.12
N GLN A 678 -42.68 41.57 19.35
CA GLN A 678 -43.80 41.98 20.21
C GLN A 678 -43.87 41.19 21.52
N ASN A 679 -43.37 39.95 21.54
CA ASN A 679 -43.50 39.05 22.68
C ASN A 679 -42.32 38.04 22.73
N LEU A 680 -41.68 37.92 23.90
CA LEU A 680 -40.60 36.96 24.13
C LEU A 680 -41.08 35.49 24.18
N LYS A 681 -42.38 35.25 24.37
CA LYS A 681 -43.02 33.91 24.38
C LYS A 681 -43.56 33.46 23.02
N SER A 682 -43.14 34.10 21.93
CA SER A 682 -43.52 33.70 20.57
C SER A 682 -43.13 32.24 20.25
N PRO A 683 -43.79 31.57 19.28
CA PRO A 683 -43.41 30.22 18.88
C PRO A 683 -42.02 30.16 18.25
N VAL A 684 -41.26 29.10 18.57
CA VAL A 684 -39.97 28.77 17.94
C VAL A 684 -40.21 27.92 16.71
N TYR A 685 -39.61 28.31 15.59
CA TYR A 685 -39.67 27.58 14.33
C TYR A 685 -38.31 26.95 14.03
N LYS A 686 -38.30 25.64 13.78
CA LYS A 686 -37.11 24.88 13.40
C LYS A 686 -37.20 24.49 11.94
N PHE A 687 -36.25 24.96 11.15
CA PHE A 687 -36.06 24.59 9.75
C PHE A 687 -35.08 23.41 9.66
N THR A 688 -35.42 22.44 8.82
CA THR A 688 -34.61 21.25 8.50
C THR A 688 -34.80 20.89 7.03
N GLU A 689 -34.02 19.94 6.51
CA GLU A 689 -34.16 19.43 5.15
C GLU A 689 -35.52 18.75 4.88
N THR A 690 -36.23 18.32 5.92
CA THR A 690 -37.49 17.57 5.80
C THR A 690 -38.75 18.43 6.01
N GLY A 691 -38.61 19.66 6.52
CA GLY A 691 -39.76 20.37 7.02
C GLY A 691 -39.47 21.53 7.97
N ILE A 692 -40.56 22.21 8.34
CA ILE A 692 -40.58 23.18 9.43
C ILE A 692 -41.39 22.60 10.58
N THR A 693 -40.84 22.66 11.80
CA THR A 693 -41.59 22.40 13.04
C THR A 693 -41.80 23.69 13.82
N ARG A 694 -42.93 23.78 14.52
CA ARG A 694 -43.30 24.91 15.40
C ARG A 694 -43.45 24.37 16.82
N ASN A 695 -42.61 24.84 17.73
CA ASN A 695 -42.52 24.33 19.12
C ASN A 695 -42.40 22.79 19.17
N GLY A 696 -41.56 22.22 18.30
CA GLY A 696 -41.31 20.77 18.21
C GLY A 696 -42.43 19.94 17.55
N LYS A 697 -43.55 20.55 17.15
CA LYS A 697 -44.62 19.87 16.39
C LYS A 697 -44.48 20.18 14.91
N ILE A 698 -44.76 19.20 14.04
CA ILE A 698 -44.77 19.40 12.59
C ILE A 698 -45.70 20.57 12.26
N TYR A 699 -45.16 21.59 11.62
CA TYR A 699 -45.91 22.77 11.21
C TYR A 699 -46.25 22.67 9.73
N LEU A 700 -45.24 22.44 8.88
CA LEU A 700 -45.41 22.33 7.42
C LEU A 700 -44.35 21.38 6.84
N THR A 701 -44.81 20.35 6.12
CA THR A 701 -43.99 19.46 5.29
C THR A 701 -44.31 19.57 3.80
N LYS A 702 -45.54 19.94 3.44
CA LYS A 702 -45.98 20.20 2.05
C LYS A 702 -45.63 21.63 1.64
N GLY A 703 -45.00 21.81 0.48
CA GLY A 703 -44.66 23.12 -0.09
C GLY A 703 -43.18 23.51 -0.02
N ILE A 704 -42.31 22.62 0.47
CA ILE A 704 -40.86 22.71 0.29
C ILE A 704 -40.54 22.11 -1.07
N SER A 705 -39.97 22.91 -1.96
CA SER A 705 -39.45 22.44 -3.24
C SER A 705 -37.94 22.61 -3.24
N CYS A 706 -37.24 21.50 -3.46
CA CYS A 706 -35.79 21.49 -3.56
C CYS A 706 -35.37 21.28 -5.02
N SER A 707 -34.31 21.97 -5.46
CA SER A 707 -33.71 21.79 -6.78
C SER A 707 -32.18 21.87 -6.70
N ILE A 708 -31.53 21.25 -7.67
CA ILE A 708 -30.06 21.20 -7.77
C ILE A 708 -29.61 22.38 -8.64
N ILE A 709 -28.71 23.21 -8.13
CA ILE A 709 -28.28 24.44 -8.85
C ILE A 709 -27.10 24.18 -9.80
N ASN A 710 -26.17 23.27 -9.49
CA ASN A 710 -25.08 22.87 -10.40
C ASN A 710 -24.22 21.78 -9.75
N ALA A 711 -23.70 20.87 -10.57
CA ALA A 711 -22.93 19.68 -10.14
C ALA A 711 -21.40 19.82 -10.28
N HIS A 712 -20.86 21.02 -10.49
CA HIS A 712 -19.42 21.20 -10.67
C HIS A 712 -18.91 22.55 -10.15
N ASN A 713 -18.51 22.61 -8.87
CA ASN A 713 -17.36 23.43 -8.43
C ASN A 713 -17.02 23.12 -6.96
N GLN A 714 -15.74 22.83 -6.69
CA GLN A 714 -15.22 22.32 -5.43
C GLN A 714 -14.96 23.39 -4.34
N ASP A 715 -15.14 24.68 -4.66
CA ASP A 715 -14.99 25.79 -3.70
C ASP A 715 -16.32 26.24 -3.06
N ALA A 716 -17.35 25.39 -3.10
CA ALA A 716 -18.75 25.75 -2.97
C ALA A 716 -19.09 26.62 -1.74
N TYR A 717 -18.71 26.30 -0.50
CA TYR A 717 -19.19 27.12 0.65
C TYR A 717 -18.58 28.53 0.73
N ARG A 718 -17.30 28.70 0.40
CA ARG A 718 -16.64 30.01 0.38
C ARG A 718 -17.00 30.80 -0.88
N LYS A 719 -17.17 30.14 -2.02
CA LYS A 719 -17.72 30.76 -3.23
C LYS A 719 -19.21 31.05 -3.15
N ILE A 720 -20.02 30.32 -2.38
CA ILE A 720 -21.42 30.66 -2.13
C ILE A 720 -21.48 32.01 -1.41
N HIS A 721 -20.70 32.22 -0.36
CA HIS A 721 -20.67 33.52 0.30
C HIS A 721 -19.96 34.63 -0.51
N SER A 722 -19.00 34.31 -1.39
CA SER A 722 -18.31 35.34 -2.21
C SER A 722 -18.92 35.59 -3.61
N SER A 723 -19.77 34.69 -4.11
CA SER A 723 -20.44 34.75 -5.43
C SER A 723 -21.96 34.92 -5.31
N TYR A 724 -22.53 34.55 -4.15
CA TYR A 724 -23.92 34.78 -3.73
C TYR A 724 -23.97 35.47 -2.36
N ASP A 725 -22.99 36.31 -2.05
CA ASP A 725 -23.30 37.46 -1.21
C ASP A 725 -24.57 38.11 -1.84
N PRO A 726 -25.57 38.56 -1.09
CA PRO A 726 -26.57 39.49 -1.62
C PRO A 726 -25.90 40.83 -2.03
N ILE A 727 -24.83 40.77 -2.83
CA ILE A 727 -24.19 41.87 -3.53
C ILE A 727 -25.25 42.42 -4.49
N ASN A 728 -25.73 43.59 -4.07
CA ASN A 728 -26.39 44.62 -4.86
C ASN A 728 -27.83 44.34 -5.31
N LYS A 729 -28.76 44.55 -4.37
CA LYS A 729 -30.12 45.04 -4.68
C LYS A 729 -30.37 46.52 -4.33
N ASP A 730 -29.36 47.26 -3.93
CA ASP A 730 -29.30 48.73 -4.04
C ASP A 730 -27.81 49.08 -4.10
N ASP A 731 -27.48 50.17 -4.77
CA ASP A 731 -26.13 50.62 -5.11
C ASP A 731 -25.14 50.68 -3.94
N ASP A 732 -23.86 50.54 -4.29
CA ASP A 732 -22.73 50.89 -3.45
C ASP A 732 -23.01 52.26 -2.80
N TYR A 733 -23.21 52.27 -1.49
CA TYR A 733 -23.44 53.45 -0.64
C TYR A 733 -24.86 54.07 -0.61
N GLY A 734 -25.90 53.25 -0.44
CA GLY A 734 -26.97 53.57 0.53
C GLY A 734 -27.91 54.74 0.22
N ALA A 735 -28.21 55.02 -1.06
CA ALA A 735 -29.25 55.98 -1.45
C ALA A 735 -30.37 55.34 -2.27
N PHE A 736 -31.56 55.24 -1.68
CA PHE A 736 -32.78 54.71 -2.32
C PHE A 736 -33.15 55.52 -3.60
N ASN A 737 -32.99 54.90 -4.77
CA ASN A 737 -33.00 55.57 -6.09
C ASN A 737 -34.29 55.32 -6.93
N GLU A 738 -35.38 54.88 -6.29
CA GLU A 738 -36.73 54.64 -6.86
C GLU A 738 -36.81 53.59 -7.99
N ASP A 739 -35.81 52.74 -8.16
CA ASP A 739 -35.73 51.85 -9.32
C ASP A 739 -36.86 50.80 -9.41
N TRP A 740 -37.30 50.26 -8.27
CA TRP A 740 -38.50 49.40 -8.22
C TRP A 740 -39.80 50.13 -8.64
N ARG A 741 -39.89 51.45 -8.41
CA ARG A 741 -41.02 52.27 -8.88
C ARG A 741 -40.94 52.46 -10.39
N LYS A 742 -39.75 52.76 -10.92
CA LYS A 742 -39.51 52.90 -12.37
C LYS A 742 -39.80 51.58 -13.11
N TRP A 743 -39.48 50.45 -12.49
CA TRP A 743 -39.73 49.10 -13.03
C TRP A 743 -41.21 48.88 -13.33
N GLU A 744 -42.08 49.20 -12.37
CA GLU A 744 -43.53 49.02 -12.52
C GLU A 744 -44.13 49.97 -13.58
N VAL A 745 -43.61 51.20 -13.68
CA VAL A 745 -44.01 52.16 -14.71
C VAL A 745 -43.61 51.67 -16.11
N LEU A 746 -42.39 51.18 -16.28
CA LEU A 746 -41.86 50.71 -17.57
C LEU A 746 -42.60 49.47 -18.07
N ARG A 747 -42.90 48.51 -17.19
CA ARG A 747 -43.71 47.33 -17.54
C ARG A 747 -45.06 47.70 -18.17
N ASN A 748 -45.69 48.75 -17.67
CA ASN A 748 -46.97 49.23 -18.20
C ASN A 748 -46.82 49.96 -19.54
N LYS A 749 -45.75 50.76 -19.72
CA LYS A 749 -45.46 51.47 -20.97
C LYS A 749 -45.17 50.52 -22.15
N LEU A 750 -44.40 49.47 -21.90
CA LEU A 750 -44.04 48.46 -22.91
C LEU A 750 -45.24 47.82 -23.63
N ARG A 751 -46.43 47.81 -23.01
CA ARG A 751 -47.67 47.32 -23.63
C ARG A 751 -48.04 48.06 -24.92
N LYS A 752 -47.66 49.35 -25.02
CA LYS A 752 -47.98 50.22 -26.15
C LYS A 752 -46.78 50.43 -27.08
N HIS A 753 -45.66 49.79 -26.80
CA HIS A 753 -44.43 50.00 -27.54
C HIS A 753 -44.54 49.42 -28.97
N PRO A 754 -44.26 50.19 -30.05
CA PRO A 754 -44.53 49.78 -31.43
C PRO A 754 -43.97 48.39 -31.81
N LEU A 755 -42.74 48.07 -31.37
CA LEU A 755 -42.06 46.81 -31.70
C LEU A 755 -42.64 45.54 -31.08
N ILE A 756 -43.35 45.67 -29.95
CA ILE A 756 -43.81 44.51 -29.16
C ILE A 756 -45.28 44.58 -28.78
N SER A 757 -45.99 45.64 -29.19
CA SER A 757 -47.42 45.83 -28.93
C SER A 757 -48.30 44.72 -29.51
N MET A 758 -47.83 44.03 -30.56
CA MET A 758 -48.47 42.84 -31.12
C MET A 758 -48.37 41.59 -30.21
N TYR A 759 -47.45 41.58 -29.24
CA TYR A 759 -47.26 40.48 -28.30
C TYR A 759 -47.93 40.80 -26.96
N LYS A 760 -48.71 39.85 -26.43
CA LYS A 760 -49.43 40.06 -25.18
C LYS A 760 -48.47 40.04 -23.99
N ARG A 761 -48.32 41.16 -23.29
CA ARG A 761 -47.37 41.25 -22.16
C ARG A 761 -47.77 40.37 -20.97
N TYR A 762 -49.05 40.37 -20.60
CA TYR A 762 -49.58 39.56 -19.50
C TYR A 762 -50.29 38.35 -20.08
N ILE A 763 -49.58 37.22 -20.10
CA ILE A 763 -50.09 35.97 -20.63
C ILE A 763 -51.16 35.44 -19.67
N ARG A 764 -52.32 35.06 -20.22
CA ARG A 764 -53.43 34.50 -19.44
C ARG A 764 -53.81 33.09 -19.89
N THR A 765 -53.54 32.76 -21.15
CA THR A 765 -53.86 31.47 -21.76
C THR A 765 -52.68 30.98 -22.57
N LEU A 766 -52.60 29.67 -22.82
CA LEU A 766 -51.49 29.07 -23.57
C LEU A 766 -51.38 29.61 -25.01
N ASN A 767 -52.50 29.91 -25.66
CA ASN A 767 -52.53 30.45 -27.03
C ASN A 767 -51.89 31.85 -27.14
N ASP A 768 -51.80 32.59 -26.03
CA ASP A 768 -51.14 33.90 -26.03
C ASP A 768 -49.63 33.80 -26.39
N PHE A 769 -49.02 32.61 -26.30
CA PHE A 769 -47.62 32.36 -26.65
C PHE A 769 -47.37 32.12 -28.15
N GLU A 770 -48.40 31.82 -28.95
CA GLU A 770 -48.26 31.38 -30.34
C GLU A 770 -47.60 32.44 -31.24
N ASN A 771 -47.88 33.72 -30.96
CA ASN A 771 -47.37 34.84 -31.74
C ASN A 771 -46.06 35.40 -31.19
N ILE A 772 -45.49 34.85 -30.10
CA ILE A 772 -44.28 35.39 -29.47
C ILE A 772 -43.06 34.66 -30.05
N PRO A 773 -42.12 35.37 -30.73
CA PRO A 773 -40.90 34.75 -31.24
C PRO A 773 -40.01 34.18 -30.14
N ALA A 774 -39.47 32.98 -30.36
CA ALA A 774 -38.46 32.37 -29.50
C ALA A 774 -37.04 32.64 -30.03
N ASN A 775 -36.01 32.09 -29.35
CA ASN A 775 -34.61 32.31 -29.73
C ASN A 775 -34.19 31.57 -31.01
N GLN A 776 -34.84 30.47 -31.37
CA GLN A 776 -34.53 29.73 -32.59
C GLN A 776 -35.29 30.35 -33.77
N GLN A 777 -34.57 30.59 -34.86
CA GLN A 777 -35.11 31.22 -36.06
C GLN A 777 -36.29 30.40 -36.63
N GLY A 778 -37.45 31.04 -36.81
CA GLY A 778 -38.67 30.39 -37.30
C GLY A 778 -39.50 29.66 -36.23
N THR A 779 -39.16 29.76 -34.94
CA THR A 779 -39.93 29.15 -33.84
C THR A 779 -40.63 30.19 -32.96
N ASN A 780 -41.79 29.82 -32.41
CA ASN A 780 -42.50 30.61 -31.41
C ASN A 780 -42.39 29.96 -30.02
N VAL A 781 -42.67 30.72 -28.97
CA VAL A 781 -42.57 30.26 -27.58
C VAL A 781 -43.43 29.01 -27.34
N LEU A 782 -44.62 28.95 -27.92
CA LEU A 782 -45.53 27.80 -27.79
C LEU A 782 -44.90 26.50 -28.30
N SER A 783 -44.24 26.52 -29.46
CA SER A 783 -43.58 25.37 -30.06
C SER A 783 -42.41 24.84 -29.22
N VAL A 784 -41.69 25.74 -28.53
CA VAL A 784 -40.61 25.37 -27.62
C VAL A 784 -41.16 24.68 -26.36
N LEU A 785 -42.25 25.20 -25.78
CA LEU A 785 -42.91 24.59 -24.62
C LEU A 785 -43.44 23.18 -24.93
N HIS A 786 -44.03 22.98 -26.11
CA HIS A 786 -44.46 21.66 -26.55
C HIS A 786 -43.28 20.69 -26.76
N SER A 787 -42.16 21.17 -27.28
CA SER A 787 -40.96 20.35 -27.47
C SER A 787 -40.38 19.90 -26.11
N ILE A 788 -40.29 20.80 -25.14
CA ILE A 788 -39.84 20.49 -23.78
C ILE A 788 -40.74 19.43 -23.14
N LYS A 789 -42.07 19.62 -23.20
CA LYS A 789 -43.04 18.66 -22.66
C LYS A 789 -42.89 17.28 -23.30
N ARG A 790 -42.75 17.23 -24.63
CA ARG A 790 -42.56 15.97 -25.37
C ARG A 790 -41.28 15.25 -24.95
N ASP A 791 -40.17 15.97 -24.83
CA ASP A 791 -38.88 15.37 -24.48
C ASP A 791 -38.88 14.83 -23.03
N ILE A 792 -39.57 15.51 -22.11
CA ILE A 792 -39.80 15.01 -20.73
C ILE A 792 -40.62 13.71 -20.74
N ILE A 793 -41.70 13.66 -21.53
CA ILE A 793 -42.54 12.45 -21.65
C ILE A 793 -41.76 11.31 -22.31
N ASN A 794 -40.88 11.60 -23.27
CA ASN A 794 -40.04 10.57 -23.89
C ASN A 794 -39.02 9.99 -22.90
N ALA A 795 -38.47 10.82 -22.00
CA ALA A 795 -37.52 10.38 -20.98
C ALA A 795 -38.19 9.56 -19.86
N ASP A 796 -39.43 9.89 -19.49
CA ASP A 796 -40.25 9.07 -18.60
C ASP A 796 -41.69 8.93 -19.17
N PRO A 797 -41.95 7.86 -19.96
CA PRO A 797 -43.25 7.64 -20.61
C PRO A 797 -44.43 7.58 -19.64
N ARG A 798 -44.20 7.28 -18.36
CA ARG A 798 -45.24 7.23 -17.32
C ARG A 798 -45.86 8.61 -17.08
N LEU A 799 -45.12 9.69 -17.35
CA LEU A 799 -45.60 11.07 -17.21
C LEU A 799 -46.60 11.47 -18.32
N GLY A 800 -46.67 10.72 -19.42
CA GLY A 800 -47.63 10.94 -20.50
C GLY A 800 -48.99 10.26 -20.30
N ILE A 801 -49.14 9.40 -19.29
CA ILE A 801 -50.37 8.63 -19.04
C ILE A 801 -51.30 9.45 -18.13
N ASN A 802 -52.46 9.85 -18.66
CA ASN A 802 -53.52 10.52 -17.88
C ASN A 802 -54.71 9.57 -17.67
N THR A 803 -54.90 9.10 -16.44
CA THR A 803 -56.05 8.31 -15.98
C THR A 803 -56.68 8.95 -14.74
N LYS A 804 -57.82 8.43 -14.24
CA LYS A 804 -58.46 8.95 -13.01
C LYS A 804 -57.56 8.94 -11.77
N THR A 805 -56.50 8.12 -11.74
CA THR A 805 -55.59 7.96 -10.60
C THR A 805 -54.16 8.44 -10.87
N GLN A 806 -53.81 8.69 -12.13
CA GLN A 806 -52.47 9.13 -12.54
C GLN A 806 -52.64 10.36 -13.43
N THR A 807 -52.25 11.53 -12.92
CA THR A 807 -52.32 12.78 -13.68
C THR A 807 -51.01 13.52 -13.53
N THR A 808 -50.42 13.91 -14.66
CA THR A 808 -49.27 14.82 -14.70
C THR A 808 -49.65 16.07 -15.46
N THR A 809 -49.52 17.23 -14.80
CA THR A 809 -49.84 18.53 -15.37
C THR A 809 -48.59 19.39 -15.40
N PHE A 810 -48.33 19.99 -16.57
CA PHE A 810 -47.21 20.91 -16.76
C PHE A 810 -47.75 22.33 -16.70
N TYR A 811 -47.11 23.20 -15.93
CA TYR A 811 -47.46 24.62 -15.83
C TYR A 811 -46.26 25.49 -16.17
N ILE A 812 -46.49 26.62 -16.81
CA ILE A 812 -45.52 27.71 -16.93
C ILE A 812 -45.86 28.82 -15.93
N GLY A 813 -44.84 29.33 -15.23
CA GLY A 813 -44.93 30.45 -14.28
C GLY A 813 -43.83 31.49 -14.47
N GLY A 814 -43.67 32.36 -13.46
CA GLY A 814 -42.58 33.33 -13.41
C GLY A 814 -42.76 34.55 -14.30
N ASP A 815 -41.65 35.01 -14.89
CA ASP A 815 -41.58 36.19 -15.77
C ASP A 815 -42.62 36.20 -16.90
N TRP A 816 -42.95 35.00 -17.40
CA TRP A 816 -43.86 34.81 -18.52
C TRP A 816 -45.32 35.07 -18.16
N THR A 817 -45.71 34.92 -16.90
CA THR A 817 -47.10 35.12 -16.46
C THR A 817 -47.34 36.49 -15.83
N ASN A 818 -46.32 37.09 -15.21
CA ASN A 818 -46.42 38.39 -14.54
C ASN A 818 -46.06 39.61 -15.43
N GLY A 819 -45.68 39.37 -16.70
CA GLY A 819 -45.34 40.44 -17.65
C GLY A 819 -43.93 41.03 -17.47
N ASN A 820 -43.01 40.29 -16.86
CA ASN A 820 -41.59 40.65 -16.79
C ASN A 820 -40.76 40.06 -17.94
N TRP A 821 -41.32 39.12 -18.71
CA TRP A 821 -40.58 38.36 -19.72
C TRP A 821 -39.85 39.20 -20.78
N VAL A 822 -38.75 38.68 -21.30
CA VAL A 822 -38.01 39.25 -22.43
C VAL A 822 -37.87 38.17 -23.50
N ASN A 823 -38.35 38.43 -24.72
CA ASN A 823 -38.18 37.52 -25.84
C ASN A 823 -37.00 37.92 -26.75
N SER A 824 -36.75 37.12 -27.78
CA SER A 824 -35.64 37.33 -28.71
C SER A 824 -35.73 38.69 -29.43
N THR A 825 -36.93 39.15 -29.77
CA THR A 825 -37.16 40.47 -30.38
C THR A 825 -36.68 41.61 -29.49
N MET A 826 -37.06 41.61 -28.20
CA MET A 826 -36.65 42.63 -27.24
C MET A 826 -35.14 42.60 -26.97
N ALA A 827 -34.59 41.40 -26.80
CA ALA A 827 -33.15 41.22 -26.56
C ALA A 827 -32.32 41.71 -27.75
N LYS A 828 -32.72 41.38 -28.99
CA LYS A 828 -32.07 41.86 -30.21
C LYS A 828 -32.18 43.38 -30.34
N HIS A 829 -33.37 43.94 -30.10
CA HIS A 829 -33.57 45.39 -30.15
C HIS A 829 -32.69 46.14 -29.15
N TYR A 830 -32.54 45.62 -27.93
CA TYR A 830 -31.65 46.17 -26.91
C TYR A 830 -30.18 46.17 -27.35
N LEU A 831 -29.70 45.06 -27.93
CA LEU A 831 -28.34 44.95 -28.43
C LEU A 831 -28.06 45.96 -29.56
N GLU A 832 -29.03 46.19 -30.45
CA GLU A 832 -28.90 47.12 -31.58
C GLU A 832 -29.05 48.60 -31.16
N ASN A 833 -29.70 48.90 -30.03
CA ASN A 833 -30.09 50.26 -29.64
C ASN A 833 -29.59 50.67 -28.23
N MET A 834 -28.57 50.00 -27.69
CA MET A 834 -28.11 50.14 -26.31
C MET A 834 -27.80 51.59 -25.87
N ASN A 835 -27.44 52.44 -26.84
CA ASN A 835 -27.10 53.85 -26.65
C ASN A 835 -28.32 54.79 -26.55
N LYS A 836 -29.54 54.34 -26.88
CA LYS A 836 -30.77 55.16 -26.81
C LYS A 836 -31.35 55.16 -25.39
N SER A 837 -30.92 56.12 -24.55
CA SER A 837 -31.33 56.21 -23.14
C SER A 837 -32.83 56.47 -22.91
N ASN A 838 -33.55 57.00 -23.90
CA ASN A 838 -34.99 57.32 -23.80
C ASN A 838 -35.92 56.22 -24.32
N ASP A 839 -35.38 55.13 -24.89
CA ASP A 839 -36.19 54.02 -25.39
C ASP A 839 -36.71 53.15 -24.24
N GLU A 840 -38.00 52.79 -24.27
CA GLU A 840 -38.68 52.10 -23.17
C GLU A 840 -38.19 50.65 -23.02
N ILE A 841 -37.85 49.96 -24.12
CA ILE A 841 -37.26 48.62 -24.09
C ILE A 841 -35.84 48.72 -23.53
N VAL A 842 -35.04 49.70 -23.96
CA VAL A 842 -33.68 49.90 -23.45
C VAL A 842 -33.67 50.23 -21.96
N GLN A 843 -34.57 51.12 -21.50
CA GLN A 843 -34.72 51.45 -20.08
C GLN A 843 -35.16 50.22 -19.28
N PHE A 844 -36.13 49.45 -19.77
CA PHE A 844 -36.57 48.22 -19.12
C PHE A 844 -35.44 47.19 -19.04
N MET A 845 -34.68 46.98 -20.10
CA MET A 845 -33.56 46.03 -20.13
C MET A 845 -32.40 46.46 -19.22
N LYS A 846 -32.05 47.75 -19.19
CA LYS A 846 -31.05 48.29 -18.23
C LYS A 846 -31.52 48.14 -16.79
N LEU A 847 -32.80 48.36 -16.54
CA LEU A 847 -33.37 48.22 -15.21
C LEU A 847 -33.51 46.73 -14.81
N ARG A 848 -33.76 45.83 -15.77
CA ARG A 848 -33.78 44.38 -15.55
C ARG A 848 -32.39 43.85 -15.26
N GLN A 849 -31.38 44.35 -15.97
CA GLN A 849 -29.98 44.10 -15.65
C GLN A 849 -29.65 44.60 -14.25
N LYS A 850 -30.12 45.79 -13.86
CA LYS A 850 -29.85 46.37 -12.55
C LYS A 850 -30.56 45.65 -11.40
N LEU A 851 -31.83 45.28 -11.56
CA LEU A 851 -32.68 44.75 -10.49
C LEU A 851 -32.69 43.22 -10.39
N HIS A 852 -32.52 42.54 -11.52
CA HIS A 852 -32.63 41.09 -11.63
C HIS A 852 -31.34 40.44 -12.18
N ASN A 853 -30.31 41.21 -12.51
CA ASN A 853 -29.07 40.73 -13.14
C ASN A 853 -29.29 39.94 -14.45
N GLU A 854 -30.36 40.26 -15.18
CA GLU A 854 -30.76 39.55 -16.39
C GLU A 854 -30.79 40.45 -17.62
N VAL A 855 -29.93 40.15 -18.60
CA VAL A 855 -29.86 40.86 -19.91
C VAL A 855 -30.30 40.00 -21.09
N LYS A 856 -30.51 38.70 -20.86
CA LYS A 856 -30.86 37.72 -21.91
C LYS A 856 -32.37 37.51 -21.96
N THR A 857 -32.85 36.74 -22.91
CA THR A 857 -34.26 36.31 -22.93
C THR A 857 -34.63 35.58 -21.64
N SER A 858 -35.86 35.76 -21.16
CA SER A 858 -36.35 35.09 -19.95
C SER A 858 -36.40 33.58 -20.16
N LYS A 859 -35.90 32.83 -19.18
CA LYS A 859 -36.06 31.37 -19.14
C LYS A 859 -37.52 31.00 -18.83
N PHE A 860 -37.95 29.82 -19.26
CA PHE A 860 -39.24 29.26 -18.89
C PHE A 860 -39.17 28.67 -17.49
N ILE A 861 -40.10 29.03 -16.61
CA ILE A 861 -40.24 28.38 -15.30
C ILE A 861 -41.33 27.33 -15.43
N ILE A 862 -40.95 26.05 -15.50
CA ILE A 862 -41.86 24.93 -15.77
C ILE A 862 -42.07 24.12 -14.49
N HIS A 863 -43.31 24.07 -14.02
CA HIS A 863 -43.73 23.21 -12.91
C HIS A 863 -44.36 21.93 -13.44
N ILE A 864 -43.96 20.78 -12.93
CA ILE A 864 -44.43 19.45 -13.28
C ILE A 864 -45.15 18.90 -12.06
N GLU A 865 -46.47 18.98 -12.01
CA GLU A 865 -47.26 18.44 -10.90
C GLU A 865 -47.74 17.03 -11.28
N SER A 866 -47.28 16.01 -10.56
CA SER A 866 -47.69 14.62 -10.82
C SER A 866 -48.21 13.95 -9.55
N THR A 867 -49.24 13.11 -9.70
CA THR A 867 -49.65 12.16 -8.64
C THR A 867 -48.73 10.94 -8.57
N LEU A 868 -47.80 10.79 -9.51
CA LEU A 868 -46.77 9.75 -9.53
C LEU A 868 -45.48 10.23 -8.83
N ASN A 869 -44.72 9.29 -8.29
CA ASN A 869 -43.38 9.59 -7.79
C ASN A 869 -42.41 9.75 -8.97
N ILE A 870 -41.92 10.98 -9.18
CA ILE A 870 -41.07 11.33 -10.32
C ILE A 870 -39.65 10.80 -10.09
N ASN A 871 -39.14 10.01 -11.03
CA ASN A 871 -37.75 9.54 -10.99
C ASN A 871 -36.83 10.60 -11.63
N LEU A 872 -36.19 11.39 -10.79
CA LEU A 872 -35.28 12.47 -11.19
C LEU A 872 -34.15 11.99 -12.12
N ASN A 873 -33.60 10.78 -11.90
CA ASN A 873 -32.46 10.30 -12.67
C ASN A 873 -32.75 10.15 -14.17
N LEU A 874 -34.01 9.86 -14.53
CA LEU A 874 -34.43 9.74 -15.93
C LEU A 874 -34.56 11.12 -16.60
N LEU A 875 -34.81 12.17 -15.83
CA LEU A 875 -35.07 13.52 -16.35
C LEU A 875 -33.83 14.41 -16.44
N ILE A 876 -32.72 14.04 -15.78
CA ILE A 876 -31.47 14.83 -15.75
C ILE A 876 -30.99 15.17 -17.17
N GLY A 877 -31.03 14.21 -18.10
CA GLY A 877 -30.60 14.43 -19.49
C GLY A 877 -31.39 15.56 -20.18
N VAL A 878 -32.72 15.54 -20.02
CA VAL A 878 -33.63 16.54 -20.61
C VAL A 878 -33.46 17.90 -19.92
N PHE A 879 -33.32 17.92 -18.59
CA PHE A 879 -33.10 19.17 -17.85
C PHE A 879 -31.79 19.84 -18.27
N ASN A 880 -30.73 19.06 -18.49
CA ASN A 880 -29.46 19.58 -18.99
C ASN A 880 -29.56 20.12 -20.43
N GLN A 881 -30.30 19.43 -21.31
CA GLN A 881 -30.56 19.87 -22.69
C GLN A 881 -31.23 21.26 -22.73
N TYR A 882 -32.15 21.53 -21.79
CA TYR A 882 -32.91 22.78 -21.75
C TYR A 882 -32.45 23.81 -20.72
N ASN A 883 -31.35 23.59 -20.00
CA ASN A 883 -30.88 24.47 -18.91
C ASN A 883 -30.70 25.95 -19.32
N ALA A 884 -30.30 26.19 -20.57
CA ALA A 884 -30.16 27.56 -21.11
C ALA A 884 -31.51 28.25 -21.38
N GLN A 885 -32.61 27.50 -21.46
CA GLN A 885 -33.93 27.97 -21.90
C GLN A 885 -35.02 27.81 -20.82
N ALA A 886 -34.91 26.85 -19.90
CA ALA A 886 -35.95 26.54 -18.93
C ALA A 886 -35.37 26.08 -17.57
N GLU A 887 -36.15 26.28 -16.52
CA GLU A 887 -35.93 25.83 -15.15
C GLU A 887 -37.13 24.98 -14.72
N PHE A 888 -36.87 23.85 -14.05
CA PHE A 888 -37.88 22.82 -13.79
C PHE A 888 -38.15 22.64 -12.29
N TYR A 889 -39.42 22.51 -11.93
CA TYR A 889 -39.91 22.37 -10.56
C TYR A 889 -40.89 21.21 -10.46
N LEU A 890 -40.71 20.29 -9.52
CA LEU A 890 -41.52 19.05 -9.44
C LEU A 890 -42.89 19.21 -8.77
N GLN A 891 -43.24 20.43 -8.33
CA GLN A 891 -44.56 20.75 -7.77
C GLN A 891 -44.89 22.22 -8.04
N LYS A 892 -46.18 22.53 -8.16
CA LYS A 892 -46.70 23.90 -8.09
C LYS A 892 -46.76 24.34 -6.61
N PRO A 893 -46.45 25.61 -6.27
CA PRO A 893 -46.63 26.10 -4.91
C PRO A 893 -48.10 26.03 -4.45
N THR A 894 -48.38 25.35 -3.32
CA THR A 894 -49.74 25.28 -2.74
C THR A 894 -50.06 26.52 -1.90
N ALA A 895 -50.93 27.38 -2.45
CA ALA A 895 -51.74 28.46 -1.88
C ALA A 895 -51.28 29.22 -0.61
N ALA A 896 -50.94 30.50 -0.81
CA ALA A 896 -51.55 31.64 -0.11
C ALA A 896 -51.35 32.90 -0.99
N ALA A 897 -52.37 33.28 -1.76
CA ALA A 897 -52.60 34.55 -2.49
C ALA A 897 -52.51 34.62 -4.04
N ASP A 898 -51.88 33.73 -4.80
CA ASP A 898 -51.78 33.92 -6.28
C ASP A 898 -51.85 32.61 -7.09
N THR A 899 -53.05 32.05 -7.27
CA THR A 899 -53.26 30.96 -8.24
C THR A 899 -53.32 31.43 -9.69
N ASP A 900 -53.44 32.74 -9.92
CA ASP A 900 -53.62 33.36 -11.25
C ASP A 900 -52.34 33.48 -12.09
N ASN A 901 -51.18 33.13 -11.52
CA ASN A 901 -49.87 33.32 -12.16
C ASN A 901 -49.28 32.05 -12.80
N PHE A 902 -50.09 31.00 -13.04
CA PHE A 902 -49.62 29.75 -13.67
C PHE A 902 -50.54 29.33 -14.81
N ILE A 903 -49.95 28.97 -15.96
CA ILE A 903 -50.69 28.57 -17.16
C ILE A 903 -50.38 27.12 -17.49
N VAL A 904 -51.41 26.31 -17.73
CA VAL A 904 -51.25 24.89 -18.08
C VAL A 904 -50.70 24.75 -19.49
N ILE A 905 -49.64 23.96 -19.65
CA ILE A 905 -49.10 23.52 -20.94
C ILE A 905 -49.88 22.26 -21.34
N THR A 906 -50.94 22.44 -22.12
CA THR A 906 -51.87 21.37 -22.53
C THR A 906 -51.26 20.35 -23.47
#